data_AF-A0A2V7FL37-F1
#
_entry.id   AF-A0A2V7FL37-F1
#
_cell.length_a   1.000
_cell.length_b   1.000
_cell.length_c   1.000
_cell.angle_alpha   90.00
_cell.angle_beta   90.00
_cell.angle_gamma   90.00
#
_symmetry.space_group_name_H-M   'P 1'
#
loop_
_entity.id
_entity.type
_entity.pdbx_description
1 polymer ?
#
loop_
_entity_poly.entity_id
_entity_poly.type
_entity_poly.pdbx_seq_one_letter_code
_entity_poly.pdbx_strand_id
1 'polypeptide(L)'
;MRARLRVVLAGLGLLNRVGSAQQDRAATIRAVRVETAGGRDQAWWATADSIDDFRQREPHEGSPATERTVVKVAHDGGALYILVRCHDSRAGAVRASQLRRDADLSSDDNVRILIDSYDDRRSAFVFATNPNGVMWDAQFSGVDDLNENWNGVWSVAVARDTAGWTAEFRIPLLALRFHAGVSTEFGFNVRRFIRRKNEEDLWRSWGRAQGFYQLQNEGTITALGALHRPHDLELYPYALGRAVETGHDSAGGETTGGFVGGKGGVDAKLGLTPTLTADVTLGTDFAQVEADQQVINLTRFPFFFPEKRQFFLESSGLLDLGTPGRVQLFYSRRIGLDTSGAPVPILAGGRLYGRLGPWKLGLLDAQTGGADRANDAVVRVQHDLFERSYVGAIGTLHAGSGRTVERAGGLDLDFPLVVHGANLEPKFWIAGSETPGVPGTPAAWRLSTDNPNDLFDNFVSLYRIDSGFAPPLGFVRRTGIWETTGHVDFMPRPGVLGIRQLDFTVPIPSWDIIANETGSLTRTADWQTAWFEWRVFGGDRQNGDHFEVNFQRLLDAPTDTFDIFRGVVVQPGRYWWSRYELQYFMNPGRALSVGAFVNWGRFYGGHSTDLELTAAWRGGHLIVSSDLTRSTARLPGGAFTAVLSANRLEYDLDTRTSVLAFVQYDNETERVDFNMRFHWIPVIGDDVFLVWNSGYTTEPLARFRFPDTRVLSRPLNGALIVKIVHRLTP
;
A
#
# COMPACT_ATOMS: atom_id res chain seq x y z
N MET A 1 35.05 36.80 -10.87
CA MET A 1 34.40 35.61 -11.48
C MET A 1 35.31 34.37 -11.53
N ARG A 2 36.22 34.14 -10.56
CA ARG A 2 37.06 32.91 -10.47
C ARG A 2 37.37 32.43 -9.04
N ALA A 3 36.54 32.80 -8.06
CA ALA A 3 36.79 32.44 -6.64
C ALA A 3 35.55 31.97 -5.85
N ARG A 4 34.42 31.65 -6.52
CA ARG A 4 33.18 31.16 -5.87
C ARG A 4 32.70 29.80 -6.38
N LEU A 5 33.62 28.96 -6.87
CA LEU A 5 33.32 27.62 -7.39
C LEU A 5 34.19 26.53 -6.72
N ARG A 6 34.57 26.72 -5.45
CA ARG A 6 35.41 25.77 -4.69
C ARG A 6 34.83 25.30 -3.36
N VAL A 7 33.62 25.72 -3.00
CA VAL A 7 32.95 25.27 -1.75
C VAL A 7 31.92 24.16 -2.01
N VAL A 8 31.41 24.00 -3.24
CA VAL A 8 30.46 22.92 -3.60
C VAL A 8 31.17 21.60 -3.95
N LEU A 9 32.47 21.64 -4.28
CA LEU A 9 33.27 20.44 -4.63
C LEU A 9 34.08 19.86 -3.46
N ALA A 10 34.10 20.52 -2.28
CA ALA A 10 34.81 20.04 -1.10
C ALA A 10 33.95 19.13 -0.20
N GLY A 11 32.62 19.14 -0.36
CA GLY A 11 31.71 18.22 0.36
C GLY A 11 31.64 16.80 -0.22
N LEU A 12 32.02 16.63 -1.49
CA LEU A 12 32.01 15.32 -2.18
C LEU A 12 33.30 14.51 -1.97
N GLY A 13 34.37 15.12 -1.45
CA GLY A 13 35.67 14.47 -1.27
C GLY A 13 35.88 13.73 0.05
N LEU A 14 34.98 13.90 1.02
CA LEU A 14 35.10 13.32 2.37
C LEU A 14 34.26 12.05 2.60
N LEU A 15 33.50 11.59 1.60
CA LEU A 15 32.71 10.34 1.66
C LEU A 15 33.45 9.10 1.13
N ASN A 16 34.67 9.25 0.59
CA ASN A 16 35.41 8.16 -0.04
C ASN A 16 36.25 7.29 0.91
N ARG A 17 36.04 7.36 2.23
CA ARG A 17 36.80 6.55 3.21
C ARG A 17 35.97 6.05 4.38
N VAL A 18 34.83 5.41 4.11
CA VAL A 18 34.28 4.39 5.00
C VAL A 18 33.66 3.32 4.11
N GLY A 19 34.40 2.25 3.86
CA GLY A 19 34.00 1.21 2.92
C GLY A 19 34.97 0.04 2.97
N SER A 20 35.21 -0.47 4.17
CA SER A 20 35.83 -1.79 4.33
C SER A 20 35.26 -2.45 5.58
N ALA A 21 33.95 -2.72 5.53
CA ALA A 21 33.37 -3.77 6.34
C ALA A 21 33.41 -5.04 5.48
N GLN A 22 34.20 -5.99 5.95
CA GLN A 22 34.29 -7.41 5.57
C GLN A 22 33.12 -7.88 4.69
N GLN A 23 33.38 -8.07 3.39
CA GLN A 23 32.52 -8.88 2.52
C GLN A 23 32.53 -10.32 3.06
N ASP A 24 31.63 -10.63 4.00
CA ASP A 24 31.19 -12.00 4.17
C ASP A 24 30.63 -12.42 2.81
N ARG A 25 31.16 -13.50 2.23
CA ARG A 25 30.64 -14.04 0.96
C ARG A 25 29.14 -14.25 1.14
N ALA A 26 28.34 -13.57 0.32
CA ALA A 26 26.89 -13.71 0.33
C ALA A 26 26.54 -15.20 0.34
N ALA A 27 25.67 -15.61 1.25
CA ALA A 27 25.28 -17.01 1.33
C ALA A 27 24.58 -17.43 0.04
N THR A 28 24.87 -18.64 -0.42
CA THR A 28 24.35 -19.13 -1.70
C THR A 28 23.49 -20.36 -1.48
N ILE A 29 22.51 -20.53 -2.36
CA ILE A 29 21.77 -21.79 -2.55
C ILE A 29 21.94 -22.19 -4.01
N ARG A 30 22.41 -23.42 -4.26
CA ARG A 30 22.55 -23.93 -5.64
C ARG A 30 21.22 -24.48 -6.12
N ALA A 31 20.67 -23.90 -7.18
CA ALA A 31 19.46 -24.43 -7.80
C ALA A 31 19.78 -25.68 -8.63
N VAL A 32 19.02 -26.76 -8.43
CA VAL A 32 19.16 -27.98 -9.24
C VAL A 32 18.38 -27.84 -10.55
N ARG A 33 19.00 -28.16 -11.68
CA ARG A 33 18.31 -28.18 -12.98
C ARG A 33 17.47 -29.46 -13.12
N VAL A 34 16.23 -29.32 -13.60
CA VAL A 34 15.31 -30.45 -13.82
C VAL A 34 14.84 -30.52 -15.27
N GLU A 35 14.55 -31.73 -15.76
CA GLU A 35 14.15 -31.98 -17.15
C GLU A 35 12.62 -31.99 -17.35
N THR A 36 11.84 -32.29 -16.30
CA THR A 36 10.37 -32.34 -16.34
C THR A 36 9.74 -31.65 -15.14
N ALA A 37 8.76 -30.79 -15.43
CA ALA A 37 8.01 -30.03 -14.45
C ALA A 37 7.09 -30.89 -13.57
N GLY A 38 7.12 -30.67 -12.24
CA GLY A 38 5.96 -30.81 -11.35
C GLY A 38 5.91 -32.02 -10.39
N GLY A 39 5.69 -31.77 -9.09
CA GLY A 39 5.22 -32.76 -8.12
C GLY A 39 6.07 -32.87 -6.83
N ARG A 40 5.39 -33.07 -5.68
CA ARG A 40 6.00 -33.11 -4.35
C ARG A 40 6.93 -34.31 -4.09
N ASP A 41 6.71 -35.42 -4.80
CA ASP A 41 7.43 -36.70 -4.61
C ASP A 41 8.45 -36.97 -5.73
N GLN A 42 9.19 -35.94 -6.14
CA GLN A 42 10.25 -36.12 -7.14
C GLN A 42 11.61 -36.44 -6.50
N ALA A 43 12.27 -37.46 -7.04
CA ALA A 43 13.54 -37.98 -6.52
C ALA A 43 14.67 -36.94 -6.47
N TRP A 44 14.63 -35.91 -7.32
CA TRP A 44 15.68 -34.88 -7.38
C TRP A 44 15.66 -33.91 -6.20
N TRP A 45 14.57 -33.79 -5.44
CA TRP A 45 14.58 -33.04 -4.18
C TRP A 45 15.52 -33.68 -3.15
N ALA A 46 15.76 -35.00 -3.21
CA ALA A 46 16.65 -35.68 -2.27
C ALA A 46 18.12 -35.26 -2.41
N THR A 47 18.53 -34.86 -3.62
CA THR A 47 19.91 -34.46 -3.95
C THR A 47 20.09 -32.95 -4.06
N ALA A 48 18.99 -32.17 -4.01
CA ALA A 48 19.05 -30.72 -4.05
C ALA A 48 19.70 -30.16 -2.77
N ASP A 49 20.48 -29.10 -2.96
CA ASP A 49 21.00 -28.28 -1.87
C ASP A 49 19.85 -27.71 -1.02
N SER A 50 20.13 -27.40 0.24
CA SER A 50 19.09 -26.98 1.18
C SER A 50 19.54 -25.90 2.13
N ILE A 51 18.67 -24.91 2.31
CA ILE A 51 18.75 -23.94 3.39
C ILE A 51 18.02 -24.53 4.60
N ASP A 52 18.67 -24.60 5.75
CA ASP A 52 18.03 -24.98 7.02
C ASP A 52 18.52 -24.21 8.25
N ASP A 53 19.30 -23.15 8.04
CA ASP A 53 19.99 -22.35 9.05
C ASP A 53 19.24 -21.04 9.39
N PHE A 54 17.91 -21.06 9.38
CA PHE A 54 17.07 -19.90 9.69
C PHE A 54 17.33 -19.34 11.09
N ARG A 55 17.32 -18.00 11.18
CA ARG A 55 17.52 -17.25 12.42
C ARG A 55 16.32 -16.38 12.72
N GLN A 56 15.98 -16.28 13.99
CA GLN A 56 14.94 -15.39 14.47
C GLN A 56 15.37 -13.94 14.26
N ARG A 57 14.50 -13.15 13.66
CA ARG A 57 14.47 -11.69 13.84
C ARG A 57 13.65 -11.38 15.08
N GLU A 58 12.42 -11.90 15.13
CA GLU A 58 11.55 -11.82 16.30
C GLU A 58 11.31 -13.21 16.89
N PRO A 59 11.17 -13.34 18.22
CA PRO A 59 11.43 -12.34 19.25
C PRO A 59 12.92 -12.18 19.62
N HIS A 60 13.75 -13.19 19.37
CA HIS A 60 15.14 -13.23 19.84
C HIS A 60 16.13 -13.19 18.68
N GLU A 61 16.53 -11.98 18.28
CA GLU A 61 17.50 -11.73 17.20
C GLU A 61 18.67 -12.72 17.20
N GLY A 62 18.92 -13.34 16.04
CA GLY A 62 20.05 -14.23 15.80
C GLY A 62 19.95 -15.62 16.44
N SER A 63 18.94 -15.87 17.29
CA SER A 63 18.70 -17.21 17.84
C SER A 63 18.28 -18.17 16.72
N PRO A 64 18.58 -19.48 16.82
CA PRO A 64 18.01 -20.47 15.90
C PRO A 64 16.48 -20.41 15.88
N ALA A 65 15.88 -20.57 14.71
CA ALA A 65 14.42 -20.76 14.59
C ALA A 65 13.94 -21.88 15.51
N THR A 66 12.84 -21.66 16.23
CA THR A 66 12.31 -22.66 17.17
C THR A 66 11.56 -23.80 16.48
N GLU A 67 11.16 -23.60 15.23
CA GLU A 67 10.58 -24.65 14.38
C GLU A 67 11.40 -24.75 13.08
N ARG A 68 11.98 -25.93 12.82
CA ARG A 68 12.86 -26.13 11.67
C ARG A 68 12.16 -25.82 10.35
N THR A 69 12.82 -25.05 9.49
CA THR A 69 12.35 -24.75 8.14
C THR A 69 13.43 -25.13 7.14
N VAL A 70 13.06 -25.87 6.10
CA VAL A 70 14.00 -26.31 5.05
C VAL A 70 13.53 -25.78 3.70
N VAL A 71 14.40 -25.09 2.98
CA VAL A 71 14.13 -24.57 1.63
C VAL A 71 15.03 -25.22 0.62
N LYS A 72 14.47 -25.60 -0.53
CA LYS A 72 15.21 -26.14 -1.67
C LYS A 72 14.79 -25.41 -2.94
N VAL A 73 15.71 -25.26 -3.88
CA VAL A 73 15.49 -24.52 -5.13
C VAL A 73 15.85 -25.41 -6.32
N ALA A 74 14.98 -25.40 -7.33
CA ALA A 74 15.20 -26.05 -8.61
C ALA A 74 14.72 -25.17 -9.76
N HIS A 75 15.15 -25.47 -10.98
CA HIS A 75 14.72 -24.73 -12.16
C HIS A 75 14.71 -25.61 -13.41
N ASP A 76 13.86 -25.22 -14.36
CA ASP A 76 13.95 -25.64 -15.74
C ASP A 76 14.06 -24.40 -16.65
N GLY A 77 13.94 -24.59 -17.97
CA GLY A 77 14.00 -23.48 -18.92
C GLY A 77 12.84 -22.48 -18.84
N GLY A 78 11.78 -22.76 -18.09
CA GLY A 78 10.55 -21.97 -18.03
C GLY A 78 10.09 -21.55 -16.62
N ALA A 79 10.57 -22.18 -15.55
CA ALA A 79 10.15 -21.87 -14.18
C ALA A 79 11.26 -22.10 -13.13
N LEU A 80 11.16 -21.31 -12.06
CA LEU A 80 11.80 -21.57 -10.78
C LEU A 80 10.82 -22.36 -9.89
N TYR A 81 11.33 -23.39 -9.24
CA TYR A 81 10.60 -24.22 -8.27
C TYR A 81 11.22 -24.04 -6.89
N ILE A 82 10.40 -23.72 -5.89
CA ILE A 82 10.86 -23.53 -4.51
C ILE A 82 10.02 -24.40 -3.60
N LEU A 83 10.68 -25.36 -2.95
CA LEU A 83 10.08 -26.20 -1.93
C LEU A 83 10.39 -25.60 -0.56
N VAL A 84 9.37 -25.36 0.24
CA VAL A 84 9.52 -24.92 1.63
C VAL A 84 8.85 -25.92 2.54
N ARG A 85 9.65 -26.63 3.32
CA ARG A 85 9.19 -27.54 4.36
C ARG A 85 9.21 -26.82 5.71
N CYS A 86 8.03 -26.59 6.26
CA CYS A 86 7.83 -25.98 7.56
C CYS A 86 7.51 -27.06 8.59
N HIS A 87 8.49 -27.48 9.39
CA HIS A 87 8.21 -28.36 10.52
C HIS A 87 7.45 -27.57 11.60
N ASP A 88 6.55 -28.22 12.33
CA ASP A 88 5.94 -27.64 13.52
C ASP A 88 5.68 -28.74 14.56
N SER A 89 6.25 -28.59 15.75
CA SER A 89 6.08 -29.49 16.90
C SER A 89 4.62 -29.68 17.33
N ARG A 90 3.74 -28.74 16.97
CA ARG A 90 2.28 -28.76 17.18
C ARG A 90 1.56 -28.49 15.86
N ALA A 91 1.74 -29.34 14.87
CA ALA A 91 1.14 -29.22 13.52
C ALA A 91 -0.37 -28.94 13.52
N GLY A 92 -1.14 -29.54 14.43
CA GLY A 92 -2.59 -29.30 14.57
C GLY A 92 -2.98 -27.90 15.10
N ALA A 93 -2.01 -27.12 15.60
CA ALA A 93 -2.20 -25.77 16.11
C ALA A 93 -1.65 -24.67 15.17
N VAL A 94 -1.18 -25.06 13.98
CA VAL A 94 -0.75 -24.11 12.94
C VAL A 94 -1.95 -23.25 12.52
N ARG A 95 -1.76 -21.94 12.51
CA ARG A 95 -2.82 -20.97 12.19
C ARG A 95 -2.90 -20.74 10.69
N ALA A 96 -4.07 -20.96 10.12
CA ALA A 96 -4.36 -20.69 8.72
C ALA A 96 -5.87 -20.46 8.56
N SER A 97 -6.26 -19.20 8.42
CA SER A 97 -7.64 -18.74 8.35
C SER A 97 -7.96 -18.05 7.02
N GLN A 98 -6.96 -17.50 6.34
CA GLN A 98 -7.11 -16.90 5.02
C GLN A 98 -7.09 -17.97 3.94
N LEU A 99 -7.92 -17.80 2.91
CA LEU A 99 -8.00 -18.66 1.73
C LEU A 99 -8.03 -17.85 0.44
N ARG A 100 -8.67 -16.68 0.45
CA ARG A 100 -8.72 -15.75 -0.68
C ARG A 100 -7.32 -15.35 -1.15
N ARG A 101 -7.13 -15.33 -2.48
CA ARG A 101 -5.98 -14.71 -3.14
C ARG A 101 -5.84 -13.25 -2.69
N ASP A 102 -4.60 -12.80 -2.51
CA ASP A 102 -4.22 -11.44 -2.12
C ASP A 102 -4.81 -10.99 -0.76
N ALA A 103 -5.18 -11.95 0.10
CA ALA A 103 -5.60 -11.65 1.48
C ALA A 103 -4.41 -11.32 2.39
N ASP A 104 -4.66 -10.50 3.41
CA ASP A 104 -3.67 -10.19 4.44
C ASP A 104 -3.35 -11.43 5.30
N LEU A 105 -2.11 -11.89 5.21
CA LEU A 105 -1.59 -13.05 5.92
C LEU A 105 -1.15 -12.76 7.37
N SER A 106 -1.35 -11.55 7.91
CA SER A 106 -0.97 -11.17 9.28
C SER A 106 -1.60 -12.05 10.38
N SER A 107 -2.72 -12.70 10.06
CA SER A 107 -3.47 -13.60 10.96
C SER A 107 -2.98 -15.05 10.94
N ASP A 108 -2.06 -15.41 10.04
CA ASP A 108 -1.72 -16.80 9.72
C ASP A 108 -0.23 -17.11 9.83
N ASP A 109 0.10 -18.39 10.03
CA ASP A 109 1.42 -18.92 9.69
C ASP A 109 1.64 -18.68 8.20
N ASN A 110 2.78 -18.12 7.82
CA ASN A 110 3.05 -17.87 6.40
C ASN A 110 4.54 -17.97 6.09
N VAL A 111 4.80 -18.25 4.81
CA VAL A 111 6.14 -18.15 4.22
C VAL A 111 6.09 -17.06 3.17
N ARG A 112 7.12 -16.21 3.15
CA ARG A 112 7.37 -15.25 2.07
C ARG A 112 8.72 -15.55 1.43
N ILE A 113 8.76 -15.45 0.12
CA ILE A 113 9.92 -15.64 -0.73
C ILE A 113 10.18 -14.31 -1.42
N LEU A 114 11.40 -13.82 -1.32
CA LEU A 114 11.86 -12.62 -2.02
C LEU A 114 12.85 -13.05 -3.10
N ILE A 115 12.64 -12.56 -4.32
CA ILE A 115 13.48 -12.82 -5.48
C ILE A 115 13.87 -11.47 -6.11
N ASP A 116 15.12 -11.06 -5.93
CA ASP A 116 15.73 -10.02 -6.74
C ASP A 116 16.24 -10.65 -8.04
N SER A 117 15.39 -10.62 -9.06
CA SER A 117 15.69 -11.24 -10.36
C SER A 117 16.60 -10.40 -11.26
N TYR A 118 16.91 -9.15 -10.86
CA TYR A 118 17.92 -8.32 -11.54
C TYR A 118 19.30 -8.44 -10.90
N ASP A 119 19.38 -8.96 -9.67
CA ASP A 119 20.58 -8.94 -8.81
C ASP A 119 21.11 -7.50 -8.64
N ASP A 120 20.19 -6.54 -8.54
CA ASP A 120 20.51 -5.11 -8.40
C ASP A 120 20.45 -4.60 -6.95
N ARG A 121 20.00 -5.46 -6.03
CA ARG A 121 19.77 -5.22 -4.60
C ARG A 121 18.87 -4.01 -4.31
N ARG A 122 18.00 -3.67 -5.26
CA ARG A 122 17.12 -2.48 -5.22
C ARG A 122 15.68 -2.80 -5.53
N SER A 123 15.39 -3.92 -6.17
CA SER A 123 14.04 -4.34 -6.51
C SER A 123 13.88 -5.85 -6.41
N ALA A 124 12.69 -6.30 -6.01
CA ALA A 124 12.40 -7.72 -5.91
C ALA A 124 10.93 -8.02 -6.16
N PHE A 125 10.65 -9.26 -6.54
CA PHE A 125 9.32 -9.85 -6.50
C PHE A 125 9.16 -10.66 -5.22
N VAL A 126 7.99 -10.56 -4.62
CA VAL A 126 7.70 -11.24 -3.36
C VAL A 126 6.51 -12.16 -3.57
N PHE A 127 6.65 -13.41 -3.16
CA PHE A 127 5.61 -14.43 -3.25
C PHE A 127 5.39 -15.01 -1.86
N ALA A 128 4.14 -15.13 -1.45
CA ALA A 128 3.80 -15.65 -0.14
C ALA A 128 2.68 -16.68 -0.19
N THR A 129 2.72 -17.61 0.75
CA THR A 129 1.64 -18.56 0.97
C THR A 129 1.47 -18.87 2.45
N ASN A 130 0.31 -19.38 2.80
CA ASN A 130 0.02 -19.93 4.12
C ASN A 130 -0.25 -21.44 4.01
N PRO A 131 -0.47 -22.14 5.13
CA PRO A 131 -0.81 -23.56 5.12
C PRO A 131 -2.10 -23.92 4.38
N ASN A 132 -2.94 -22.96 3.98
CA ASN A 132 -4.14 -23.17 3.15
C ASN A 132 -3.84 -23.06 1.64
N GLY A 133 -2.64 -22.64 1.23
CA GLY A 133 -2.28 -22.45 -0.17
C GLY A 133 -2.75 -21.12 -0.75
N VAL A 134 -2.98 -20.11 0.09
CA VAL A 134 -3.24 -18.74 -0.37
C VAL A 134 -2.11 -18.29 -1.29
N MET A 135 -2.46 -17.60 -2.36
CA MET A 135 -1.51 -16.88 -3.21
C MET A 135 -1.55 -15.42 -2.82
N TRP A 136 -0.41 -14.86 -2.44
CA TRP A 136 -0.22 -13.43 -2.22
C TRP A 136 1.10 -13.04 -2.87
N ASP A 137 1.12 -11.94 -3.60
CA ASP A 137 2.32 -11.43 -4.24
C ASP A 137 2.43 -9.91 -4.18
N ALA A 138 3.66 -9.42 -4.41
CA ALA A 138 3.96 -8.00 -4.43
C ALA A 138 5.23 -7.72 -5.23
N GLN A 139 5.37 -6.47 -5.65
CA GLN A 139 6.61 -5.94 -6.19
C GLN A 139 7.22 -4.97 -5.18
N PHE A 140 8.49 -5.15 -4.84
CA PHE A 140 9.24 -4.25 -3.97
C PHE A 140 10.22 -3.40 -4.79
N SER A 141 10.30 -2.10 -4.51
CA SER A 141 11.26 -1.18 -5.12
C SER A 141 11.84 -0.20 -4.09
N GLY A 142 13.13 0.12 -4.19
CA GLY A 142 13.73 1.18 -3.38
C GLY A 142 13.80 0.82 -1.90
N VAL A 143 13.13 1.63 -1.06
CA VAL A 143 13.07 1.48 0.40
C VAL A 143 11.64 1.64 0.84
N ASP A 144 11.14 0.64 1.55
CA ASP A 144 9.78 0.59 2.10
C ASP A 144 8.63 0.84 1.11
N ASP A 145 8.89 0.68 -0.19
CA ASP A 145 7.89 0.75 -1.26
C ASP A 145 7.56 -0.66 -1.77
N LEU A 146 6.57 -1.25 -1.10
CA LEU A 146 5.99 -2.55 -1.43
C LEU A 146 4.64 -2.35 -2.12
N ASN A 147 4.59 -2.65 -3.40
CA ASN A 147 3.38 -2.63 -4.20
C ASN A 147 2.69 -4.01 -4.19
N GLU A 148 1.74 -4.18 -3.27
CA GLU A 148 0.90 -5.38 -3.12
C GLU A 148 -0.16 -5.53 -4.22
N ASN A 149 -0.27 -4.57 -5.15
CA ASN A 149 -1.19 -4.66 -6.29
C ASN A 149 -0.54 -5.30 -7.52
N TRP A 150 0.78 -5.54 -7.51
CA TRP A 150 1.42 -6.31 -8.56
C TRP A 150 0.91 -7.74 -8.51
N ASN A 151 0.36 -8.25 -9.62
CA ASN A 151 -0.27 -9.57 -9.65
C ASN A 151 0.41 -10.47 -10.68
N GLY A 152 1.11 -11.50 -10.20
CA GLY A 152 1.88 -12.42 -11.02
C GLY A 152 1.13 -13.69 -11.41
N VAL A 153 1.49 -14.28 -12.55
CA VAL A 153 1.02 -15.61 -12.95
C VAL A 153 1.98 -16.67 -12.44
N TRP A 154 1.67 -17.24 -11.27
CA TRP A 154 2.42 -18.32 -10.63
C TRP A 154 1.45 -19.31 -9.99
N SER A 155 1.96 -20.35 -9.33
CA SER A 155 1.12 -21.31 -8.60
C SER A 155 1.84 -21.87 -7.39
N VAL A 156 1.08 -22.28 -6.38
CA VAL A 156 1.60 -22.98 -5.22
C VAL A 156 0.72 -24.18 -4.88
N ALA A 157 1.36 -25.29 -4.54
CA ALA A 157 0.71 -26.46 -3.98
C ALA A 157 1.13 -26.61 -2.51
N VAL A 158 0.16 -26.79 -1.62
CA VAL A 158 0.41 -26.98 -0.19
C VAL A 158 -0.17 -28.31 0.25
N ALA A 159 0.57 -29.04 1.07
CA ALA A 159 -0.02 -30.15 1.82
C ALA A 159 0.51 -30.21 3.26
N ARG A 160 -0.40 -30.56 4.16
CA ARG A 160 -0.16 -30.68 5.61
C ARG A 160 0.01 -32.15 5.99
N ASP A 161 0.80 -32.38 7.02
CA ASP A 161 0.98 -33.70 7.62
C ASP A 161 1.23 -33.57 9.13
N THR A 162 1.48 -34.69 9.80
CA THR A 162 1.64 -34.73 11.25
C THR A 162 2.88 -33.99 11.77
N ALA A 163 3.84 -33.67 10.89
CA ALA A 163 5.08 -32.99 11.25
C ALA A 163 5.10 -31.52 10.83
N GLY A 164 4.04 -31.00 10.18
CA GLY A 164 3.92 -29.60 9.76
C GLY A 164 3.25 -29.47 8.40
N TRP A 165 3.82 -28.64 7.53
CA TRP A 165 3.30 -28.40 6.19
C TRP A 165 4.43 -28.14 5.19
N THR A 166 4.15 -28.37 3.91
CA THR A 166 5.09 -28.09 2.82
C THR A 166 4.37 -27.30 1.75
N ALA A 167 5.03 -26.25 1.26
CA ALA A 167 4.64 -25.50 0.07
C ALA A 167 5.61 -25.79 -1.08
N GLU A 168 5.08 -25.94 -2.28
CA GLU A 168 5.83 -26.03 -3.52
C GLU A 168 5.38 -24.90 -4.44
N PHE A 169 6.23 -23.88 -4.58
CA PHE A 169 6.00 -22.75 -5.47
C PHE A 169 6.52 -23.11 -6.86
N ARG A 170 5.73 -22.81 -7.88
CA ARG A 170 6.16 -22.77 -9.27
C ARG A 170 6.00 -21.33 -9.76
N ILE A 171 7.13 -20.67 -9.98
CA ILE A 171 7.21 -19.28 -10.43
C ILE A 171 7.75 -19.29 -11.85
N PRO A 172 6.90 -19.09 -12.87
CA PRO A 172 7.35 -18.96 -14.25
C PRO A 172 8.41 -17.86 -14.38
N LEU A 173 9.48 -18.15 -15.11
CA LEU A 173 10.52 -17.15 -15.41
C LEU A 173 9.93 -15.95 -16.17
N LEU A 174 8.79 -16.11 -16.82
CA LEU A 174 8.07 -15.03 -17.48
C LEU A 174 7.51 -13.99 -16.51
N ALA A 175 7.08 -14.42 -15.32
CA ALA A 175 6.60 -13.53 -14.27
C ALA A 175 7.75 -12.71 -13.65
N LEU A 176 8.99 -13.19 -13.80
CA LEU A 176 10.20 -12.53 -13.33
C LEU A 176 10.82 -11.73 -14.47
N ARG A 177 11.20 -10.49 -14.20
CA ARG A 177 11.99 -9.69 -15.13
C ARG A 177 13.46 -9.84 -14.78
N PHE A 178 14.31 -10.24 -15.73
CA PHE A 178 15.71 -10.54 -15.42
C PHE A 178 16.67 -10.26 -16.58
N HIS A 179 17.97 -10.18 -16.26
CA HIS A 179 19.03 -10.10 -17.26
C HIS A 179 19.31 -11.48 -17.89
N ALA A 180 19.01 -11.64 -19.18
CA ALA A 180 19.31 -12.85 -19.93
C ALA A 180 20.83 -12.97 -20.21
N GLY A 181 21.39 -14.18 -20.12
CA GLY A 181 22.84 -14.40 -20.30
C GLY A 181 23.31 -15.77 -19.81
N VAL A 182 24.61 -16.06 -19.91
CA VAL A 182 25.20 -17.41 -19.75
C VAL A 182 25.32 -17.88 -18.28
N SER A 183 25.17 -16.97 -17.31
CA SER A 183 25.24 -17.28 -15.87
C SER A 183 24.38 -16.30 -15.08
N THR A 184 23.07 -16.48 -15.11
CA THR A 184 22.14 -15.66 -14.33
C THR A 184 22.19 -16.07 -12.85
N GLU A 185 22.26 -15.09 -11.96
CA GLU A 185 22.08 -15.25 -10.51
C GLU A 185 20.90 -14.38 -10.08
N PHE A 186 20.15 -14.82 -9.06
CA PHE A 186 19.08 -14.02 -8.46
C PHE A 186 19.36 -13.81 -6.98
N GLY A 187 19.18 -12.59 -6.49
CA GLY A 187 19.12 -12.34 -5.05
C GLY A 187 17.92 -13.06 -4.43
N PHE A 188 18.10 -13.58 -3.22
CA PHE A 188 17.12 -14.49 -2.62
C PHE A 188 17.06 -14.38 -1.10
N ASN A 189 15.84 -14.30 -0.57
CA ASN A 189 15.60 -14.45 0.85
C ASN A 189 14.29 -15.19 1.12
N VAL A 190 14.19 -15.81 2.29
CA VAL A 190 12.98 -16.49 2.74
C VAL A 190 12.67 -16.08 4.17
N ARG A 191 11.39 -15.81 4.40
CA ARG A 191 10.81 -15.53 5.71
C ARG A 191 9.80 -16.61 6.05
N ARG A 192 9.83 -17.10 7.27
CA ARG A 192 8.70 -17.79 7.89
C ARG A 192 8.19 -16.96 9.05
N PHE A 193 6.89 -16.75 9.11
CA PHE A 193 6.24 -16.18 10.28
C PHE A 193 5.41 -17.25 10.98
N ILE A 194 5.75 -17.55 12.23
CA ILE A 194 5.04 -18.53 13.05
C ILE A 194 4.03 -17.80 13.91
N ARG A 195 2.79 -17.68 13.43
CA ARG A 195 1.81 -16.74 14.03
C ARG A 195 1.54 -17.04 15.49
N ARG A 196 1.42 -18.32 15.85
CA ARG A 196 1.14 -18.75 17.23
C ARG A 196 2.24 -18.41 18.23
N LYS A 197 3.47 -18.17 17.76
CA LYS A 197 4.63 -17.76 18.57
C LYS A 197 4.95 -16.27 18.43
N ASN A 198 4.41 -15.61 17.40
CA ASN A 198 4.84 -14.28 16.95
C ASN A 198 6.35 -14.26 16.72
N GLU A 199 6.81 -15.31 16.05
CA GLU A 199 8.21 -15.54 15.73
C GLU A 199 8.39 -15.32 14.23
N GLU A 200 9.37 -14.52 13.89
CA GLU A 200 9.75 -14.23 12.52
C GLU A 200 11.15 -14.79 12.30
N ASP A 201 11.23 -15.79 11.43
CA ASP A 201 12.47 -16.45 11.05
C ASP A 201 12.86 -16.01 9.65
N LEU A 202 14.13 -15.67 9.47
CA LEU A 202 14.70 -15.27 8.20
C LEU A 202 15.90 -16.14 7.84
N TRP A 203 16.05 -16.46 6.54
CA TRP A 203 17.27 -17.10 6.07
C TRP A 203 18.45 -16.15 6.19
N ARG A 204 18.30 -14.90 5.73
CA ARG A 204 19.29 -13.81 5.83
C ARG A 204 18.62 -12.51 6.24
N SER A 205 19.40 -11.49 6.57
CA SER A 205 18.88 -10.17 7.00
C SER A 205 18.10 -10.16 8.33
N TRP A 206 18.43 -11.04 9.28
CA TRP A 206 17.71 -11.14 10.57
C TRP A 206 18.10 -10.06 11.60
N GLY A 207 19.16 -9.29 11.35
CA GLY A 207 19.60 -8.23 12.27
C GLY A 207 18.55 -7.12 12.44
N ARG A 208 18.51 -6.46 13.60
CA ARG A 208 17.53 -5.41 13.95
C ARG A 208 17.51 -4.24 12.97
N ALA A 209 18.68 -3.78 12.55
CA ALA A 209 18.82 -2.75 11.49
C ALA A 209 18.69 -3.32 10.07
N GLN A 210 18.52 -4.63 9.92
CA GLN A 210 18.25 -5.29 8.63
C GLN A 210 16.73 -5.58 8.52
N GLY A 211 16.34 -6.53 7.69
CA GLY A 211 14.97 -7.00 7.54
C GLY A 211 14.78 -7.76 6.24
N PHE A 212 13.62 -8.38 6.07
CA PHE A 212 13.31 -9.16 4.87
C PHE A 212 13.49 -8.35 3.57
N TYR A 213 13.11 -7.07 3.59
CA TYR A 213 13.22 -6.14 2.44
C TYR A 213 14.56 -5.37 2.37
N GLN A 214 15.55 -5.71 3.20
CA GLN A 214 16.89 -5.14 3.11
C GLN A 214 17.76 -6.01 2.20
N LEU A 215 17.55 -5.84 0.88
CA LEU A 215 18.13 -6.66 -0.20
C LEU A 215 19.67 -6.69 -0.18
N GLN A 216 20.35 -5.68 0.38
CA GLN A 216 21.81 -5.68 0.48
C GLN A 216 22.38 -6.80 1.38
N ASN A 217 21.55 -7.44 2.21
CA ASN A 217 21.96 -8.53 3.10
C ASN A 217 21.34 -9.89 2.72
N GLU A 218 20.62 -9.99 1.61
CA GLU A 218 20.00 -11.25 1.19
C GLU A 218 21.05 -12.25 0.64
N GLY A 219 20.66 -13.51 0.46
CA GLY A 219 21.52 -14.51 -0.18
C GLY A 219 21.40 -14.49 -1.71
N THR A 220 21.94 -15.52 -2.37
CA THR A 220 21.92 -15.62 -3.83
C THR A 220 21.55 -17.04 -4.29
N ILE A 221 20.62 -17.17 -5.24
CA ILE A 221 20.41 -18.39 -6.02
C ILE A 221 21.46 -18.45 -7.13
N THR A 222 22.21 -19.54 -7.17
CA THR A 222 23.25 -19.78 -8.17
C THR A 222 22.92 -21.00 -9.03
N ALA A 223 23.70 -21.23 -10.08
CA ALA A 223 23.58 -22.36 -11.00
C ALA A 223 22.27 -22.39 -11.84
N LEU A 224 21.70 -21.22 -12.15
CA LEU A 224 20.58 -21.09 -13.09
C LEU A 224 21.00 -21.29 -14.56
N GLY A 225 22.30 -21.13 -14.86
CA GLY A 225 22.83 -21.29 -16.22
C GLY A 225 22.31 -20.21 -17.17
N ALA A 226 22.14 -20.59 -18.44
CA ALA A 226 21.72 -19.66 -19.48
C ALA A 226 20.19 -19.53 -19.57
N LEU A 227 19.62 -18.62 -18.79
CA LEU A 227 18.19 -18.32 -18.84
C LEU A 227 17.87 -17.40 -20.02
N HIS A 228 16.77 -17.71 -20.71
CA HIS A 228 16.25 -16.90 -21.80
C HIS A 228 14.83 -16.49 -21.45
N ARG A 229 14.50 -15.20 -21.66
CA ARG A 229 13.11 -14.73 -21.59
C ARG A 229 12.61 -14.56 -23.03
N PRO A 230 11.67 -15.39 -23.50
CA PRO A 230 11.01 -15.11 -24.77
C PRO A 230 10.25 -13.78 -24.66
N HIS A 231 10.10 -13.06 -25.78
CA HIS A 231 9.19 -11.92 -25.84
C HIS A 231 7.79 -12.42 -25.49
N ASP A 232 7.21 -11.91 -24.41
CA ASP A 232 5.83 -12.17 -24.03
C ASP A 232 4.91 -11.11 -24.60
N LEU A 233 3.91 -11.58 -25.32
CA LEU A 233 2.67 -10.85 -25.53
C LEU A 233 1.61 -11.54 -24.69
N GLU A 234 1.03 -10.83 -23.75
CA GLU A 234 -0.16 -11.27 -23.03
C GLU A 234 -1.32 -10.38 -23.45
N LEU A 235 -2.46 -11.00 -23.78
CA LEU A 235 -3.69 -10.28 -24.08
C LEU A 235 -4.73 -10.62 -23.02
N TYR A 236 -5.44 -9.59 -22.58
CA TYR A 236 -6.51 -9.66 -21.58
C TYR A 236 -7.80 -9.07 -22.19
N PRO A 237 -8.42 -9.74 -23.17
CA PRO A 237 -9.77 -9.40 -23.56
C PRO A 237 -10.71 -9.52 -22.36
N TYR A 238 -11.62 -8.55 -22.25
CA TYR A 238 -12.66 -8.61 -21.25
C TYR A 238 -14.01 -8.19 -21.82
N ALA A 239 -15.07 -8.73 -21.21
CA ALA A 239 -16.44 -8.36 -21.46
C ALA A 239 -17.12 -8.02 -20.13
N LEU A 240 -17.92 -6.97 -20.14
CA LEU A 240 -18.69 -6.47 -19.02
C LEU A 240 -20.15 -6.35 -19.44
N GLY A 241 -21.05 -6.93 -18.66
CA GLY A 241 -22.49 -6.63 -18.71
C GLY A 241 -22.90 -5.90 -17.44
N ARG A 242 -23.72 -4.85 -17.57
CA ARG A 242 -24.23 -4.10 -16.42
C ARG A 242 -25.72 -3.78 -16.60
N ALA A 243 -26.49 -4.04 -15.56
CA ALA A 243 -27.85 -3.53 -15.40
C ALA A 243 -27.85 -2.53 -14.23
N VAL A 244 -28.28 -1.30 -14.48
CA VAL A 244 -28.32 -0.21 -13.51
C VAL A 244 -29.75 0.21 -13.31
N GLU A 245 -30.17 0.27 -12.07
CA GLU A 245 -31.46 0.82 -11.68
C GLU A 245 -31.44 2.34 -11.78
N THR A 246 -32.61 2.94 -11.95
CA THR A 246 -32.76 4.40 -11.90
C THR A 246 -32.22 4.93 -10.58
N GLY A 247 -31.27 5.86 -10.68
CA GLY A 247 -30.69 6.54 -9.53
C GLY A 247 -31.63 7.61 -8.99
N HIS A 248 -31.75 7.70 -7.68
CA HIS A 248 -32.56 8.68 -6.98
C HIS A 248 -31.70 9.46 -5.98
N ASP A 249 -32.04 10.73 -5.76
CA ASP A 249 -31.54 11.50 -4.63
C ASP A 249 -32.26 11.08 -3.34
N SER A 250 -31.80 11.59 -2.18
CA SER A 250 -32.43 11.30 -0.89
C SER A 250 -33.88 11.81 -0.79
N ALA A 251 -34.28 12.77 -1.62
CA ALA A 251 -35.65 13.28 -1.70
C ALA A 251 -36.55 12.45 -2.64
N GLY A 252 -36.00 11.45 -3.33
CA GLY A 252 -36.70 10.58 -4.28
C GLY A 252 -36.79 11.15 -5.70
N GLY A 253 -36.08 12.23 -6.01
CA GLY A 253 -35.94 12.76 -7.36
C GLY A 253 -35.01 11.90 -8.20
N GLU A 254 -35.39 11.62 -9.45
CA GLU A 254 -34.53 10.89 -10.38
C GLU A 254 -33.28 11.73 -10.72
N THR A 255 -32.11 11.15 -10.48
CA THR A 255 -30.81 11.77 -10.80
C THR A 255 -30.23 11.20 -12.09
N THR A 256 -30.48 9.91 -12.35
CA THR A 256 -29.96 9.19 -13.51
C THR A 256 -30.93 8.10 -13.93
N GLY A 257 -31.19 7.97 -15.23
CA GLY A 257 -32.05 6.92 -15.75
C GLY A 257 -31.37 5.55 -15.67
N GLY A 258 -32.16 4.52 -15.35
CA GLY A 258 -31.70 3.13 -15.40
C GLY A 258 -31.30 2.72 -16.82
N PHE A 259 -30.32 1.83 -16.93
CA PHE A 259 -29.88 1.32 -18.23
C PHE A 259 -29.37 -0.12 -18.14
N VAL A 260 -29.49 -0.85 -19.24
CA VAL A 260 -28.83 -2.14 -19.44
C VAL A 260 -27.86 -1.98 -20.59
N GLY A 261 -26.59 -2.30 -20.35
CA GLY A 261 -25.53 -2.09 -21.31
C GLY A 261 -24.42 -3.13 -21.18
N GLY A 262 -23.59 -3.18 -22.21
CA GLY A 262 -22.40 -3.99 -22.23
C GLY A 262 -21.21 -3.17 -22.72
N LYS A 263 -20.02 -3.59 -22.32
CA LYS A 263 -18.75 -3.02 -22.73
C LYS A 263 -17.74 -4.13 -22.93
N GLY A 264 -16.87 -3.96 -23.92
CA GLY A 264 -15.72 -4.83 -24.13
C GLY A 264 -14.49 -3.98 -24.32
N GLY A 265 -13.35 -4.56 -23.96
CA GLY A 265 -12.05 -3.97 -24.19
C GLY A 265 -10.97 -5.03 -24.20
N VAL A 266 -9.76 -4.60 -24.51
CA VAL A 266 -8.59 -5.46 -24.52
C VAL A 266 -7.46 -4.69 -23.87
N ASP A 267 -6.85 -5.33 -22.88
CA ASP A 267 -5.54 -4.91 -22.37
C ASP A 267 -4.48 -5.84 -22.94
N ALA A 268 -3.28 -5.30 -23.17
CA ALA A 268 -2.16 -6.05 -23.70
C ALA A 268 -0.89 -5.68 -22.93
N LYS A 269 -0.05 -6.68 -22.66
CA LYS A 269 1.25 -6.52 -22.02
C LYS A 269 2.31 -7.11 -22.93
N LEU A 270 3.33 -6.32 -23.24
CA LEU A 270 4.38 -6.67 -24.20
C LEU A 270 5.77 -6.46 -23.58
N GLY A 271 6.53 -7.54 -23.43
CA GLY A 271 7.95 -7.50 -23.09
C GLY A 271 8.81 -7.05 -24.27
N LEU A 272 9.09 -5.75 -24.37
CA LEU A 272 9.94 -5.19 -25.43
C LEU A 272 11.40 -5.68 -25.29
N THR A 273 11.89 -5.75 -24.06
CA THR A 273 13.17 -6.37 -23.71
C THR A 273 12.97 -7.18 -22.42
N PRO A 274 13.95 -8.01 -21.99
CA PRO A 274 13.83 -8.73 -20.73
C PRO A 274 13.57 -7.84 -19.50
N THR A 275 13.90 -6.55 -19.59
CA THR A 275 13.81 -5.56 -18.51
C THR A 275 12.88 -4.37 -18.80
N LEU A 276 12.22 -4.33 -19.97
CA LEU A 276 11.35 -3.22 -20.41
C LEU A 276 9.99 -3.78 -20.88
N THR A 277 8.90 -3.28 -20.29
CA THR A 277 7.53 -3.73 -20.55
C THR A 277 6.66 -2.58 -21.03
N ALA A 278 5.81 -2.83 -22.01
CA ALA A 278 4.77 -1.92 -22.45
C ALA A 278 3.38 -2.49 -22.14
N ASP A 279 2.53 -1.71 -21.50
CA ASP A 279 1.11 -2.03 -21.31
C ASP A 279 0.29 -1.14 -22.25
N VAL A 280 -0.73 -1.70 -22.89
CA VAL A 280 -1.66 -0.97 -23.75
C VAL A 280 -3.08 -1.34 -23.34
N THR A 281 -3.97 -0.36 -23.30
CA THR A 281 -5.39 -0.58 -23.03
C THR A 281 -6.24 0.08 -24.11
N LEU A 282 -7.27 -0.64 -24.57
CA LEU A 282 -8.26 -0.15 -25.52
C LEU A 282 -9.65 -0.33 -24.94
N GLY A 283 -10.39 0.78 -24.84
CA GLY A 283 -11.74 0.80 -24.31
C GLY A 283 -11.84 0.42 -22.84
N THR A 284 -10.78 0.64 -22.03
CA THR A 284 -10.66 0.23 -20.62
C THR A 284 -11.90 0.47 -19.76
N ASP A 285 -12.24 -0.46 -18.87
CA ASP A 285 -13.34 -0.34 -17.94
C ASP A 285 -12.83 -0.15 -16.51
N PHE A 286 -13.13 1.04 -15.98
CA PHE A 286 -12.82 1.44 -14.62
C PHE A 286 -14.03 1.41 -13.70
N ALA A 287 -15.14 0.81 -14.12
CA ALA A 287 -16.17 0.43 -13.17
C ALA A 287 -15.51 -0.43 -12.10
N GLN A 288 -15.42 0.13 -10.89
CA GLN A 288 -14.82 -0.58 -9.78
C GLN A 288 -15.70 -1.78 -9.45
N VAL A 289 -15.08 -2.97 -9.45
CA VAL A 289 -15.72 -4.22 -9.00
C VAL A 289 -15.92 -4.18 -7.47
N GLU A 290 -15.17 -3.31 -6.80
CA GLU A 290 -15.19 -3.09 -5.36
C GLU A 290 -15.62 -1.66 -5.06
N ALA A 291 -16.62 -1.49 -4.18
CA ALA A 291 -17.07 -0.15 -3.78
C ALA A 291 -15.96 0.59 -3.00
N ASP A 292 -15.78 1.88 -3.28
CA ASP A 292 -14.99 2.75 -2.40
C ASP A 292 -15.71 2.87 -1.05
N GLN A 293 -14.97 2.66 0.04
CA GLN A 293 -15.50 2.80 1.39
C GLN A 293 -15.77 4.28 1.66
N GLN A 294 -16.98 4.61 2.12
CA GLN A 294 -17.31 5.97 2.54
C GLN A 294 -16.60 6.33 3.84
N VAL A 295 -16.29 7.61 4.00
CA VAL A 295 -15.66 8.17 5.19
C VAL A 295 -16.40 9.46 5.56
N ILE A 296 -16.77 9.59 6.84
CA ILE A 296 -17.34 10.82 7.38
C ILE A 296 -16.20 11.82 7.58
N ASN A 297 -16.27 12.98 6.91
CA ASN A 297 -15.21 13.98 7.02
C ASN A 297 -15.48 14.98 8.14
N LEU A 298 -14.89 14.76 9.32
CA LEU A 298 -14.98 15.71 10.42
C LEU A 298 -13.87 16.78 10.37
N THR A 299 -13.33 17.05 9.17
CA THR A 299 -12.31 18.05 8.91
C THR A 299 -12.68 18.89 7.69
N ARG A 300 -12.05 20.06 7.54
CA ARG A 300 -12.24 20.95 6.38
C ARG A 300 -11.36 20.60 5.17
N PHE A 301 -10.70 19.45 5.16
CA PHE A 301 -9.72 19.09 4.11
C PHE A 301 -10.20 17.90 3.27
N PRO A 302 -9.88 17.87 1.97
CA PRO A 302 -10.24 16.75 1.12
C PRO A 302 -9.50 15.47 1.52
N PHE A 303 -10.12 14.33 1.23
CA PHE A 303 -9.50 13.01 1.40
C PHE A 303 -8.67 12.62 0.18
N PHE A 304 -7.66 11.79 0.45
CA PHE A 304 -6.92 11.07 -0.56
C PHE A 304 -7.53 9.68 -0.69
N PHE A 305 -7.81 9.24 -1.92
CA PHE A 305 -8.32 7.90 -2.18
C PHE A 305 -7.25 7.09 -2.94
N PRO A 306 -6.91 5.87 -2.50
CA PRO A 306 -5.98 5.06 -3.25
C PRO A 306 -6.53 4.70 -4.64
N GLU A 307 -5.63 4.43 -5.58
CA GLU A 307 -5.96 3.87 -6.88
C GLU A 307 -6.41 2.40 -6.71
N LYS A 308 -7.38 1.96 -7.51
CA LYS A 308 -7.88 0.56 -7.53
C LYS A 308 -7.92 -0.04 -8.94
N ARG A 309 -7.58 0.74 -9.96
CA ARG A 309 -7.72 0.35 -11.38
C ARG A 309 -6.43 -0.28 -11.88
N GLN A 310 -6.49 -1.55 -12.26
CA GLN A 310 -5.33 -2.40 -12.61
C GLN A 310 -4.32 -1.74 -13.56
N PHE A 311 -4.78 -1.03 -14.60
CA PHE A 311 -3.91 -0.32 -15.55
C PHE A 311 -2.92 0.67 -14.88
N PHE A 312 -3.29 1.25 -13.74
CA PHE A 312 -2.45 2.22 -13.01
C PHE A 312 -1.67 1.60 -11.84
N LEU A 313 -1.97 0.36 -11.45
CA LEU A 313 -1.44 -0.24 -10.23
C LEU A 313 -0.07 -0.87 -10.41
N GLU A 314 0.17 -1.59 -11.51
CA GLU A 314 1.44 -2.29 -11.69
C GLU A 314 2.61 -1.29 -11.80
N SER A 315 3.67 -1.48 -11.02
CA SER A 315 4.84 -0.57 -11.00
C SER A 315 4.48 0.91 -10.81
N SER A 316 3.39 1.22 -10.10
CA SER A 316 2.92 2.60 -9.84
C SER A 316 3.97 3.46 -9.11
N GLY A 317 4.72 2.86 -8.18
CA GLY A 317 5.80 3.52 -7.43
C GLY A 317 6.88 4.14 -8.33
N LEU A 318 7.05 3.64 -9.56
CA LEU A 318 7.97 4.25 -10.51
C LEU A 318 7.53 5.65 -10.94
N LEU A 319 6.23 5.90 -11.08
CA LEU A 319 5.69 7.20 -11.50
C LEU A 319 5.49 8.17 -10.32
N ASP A 320 5.80 7.75 -9.10
CA ASP A 320 5.64 8.58 -7.92
C ASP A 320 6.77 9.63 -7.81
N LEU A 321 6.35 10.86 -7.47
CA LEU A 321 7.20 11.92 -6.97
C LEU A 321 6.39 12.79 -6.00
N GLY A 322 6.92 12.94 -4.79
CA GLY A 322 6.33 13.75 -3.73
C GLY A 322 6.10 12.94 -2.45
N THR A 323 5.05 13.29 -1.71
CA THR A 323 4.55 12.56 -0.53
C THR A 323 3.08 12.21 -0.75
N PRO A 324 2.71 10.92 -0.87
CA PRO A 324 1.32 10.47 -0.96
C PRO A 324 0.40 11.10 0.08
N GLY A 325 -0.82 11.48 -0.33
CA GLY A 325 -1.80 12.14 0.54
C GLY A 325 -1.45 13.57 1.00
N ARG A 326 -0.28 14.11 0.64
CA ARG A 326 0.09 15.53 0.85
C ARG A 326 0.33 16.24 -0.47
N VAL A 327 1.42 15.92 -1.16
CA VAL A 327 1.80 16.51 -2.46
C VAL A 327 2.32 15.42 -3.39
N GLN A 328 1.64 15.15 -4.48
CA GLN A 328 2.11 14.25 -5.55
C GLN A 328 1.99 14.94 -6.90
N LEU A 329 2.99 14.78 -7.76
CA LEU A 329 2.95 15.34 -9.12
C LEU A 329 2.10 14.51 -10.07
N PHE A 330 1.97 13.22 -9.76
CA PHE A 330 1.10 12.30 -10.47
C PHE A 330 0.20 11.56 -9.48
N TYR A 331 -1.10 11.63 -9.73
CA TYR A 331 -2.15 10.95 -9.01
C TYR A 331 -3.12 10.42 -10.06
N SER A 332 -3.03 9.12 -10.36
CA SER A 332 -3.71 8.47 -11.49
C SER A 332 -5.23 8.68 -11.49
N ARG A 333 -5.86 8.89 -10.32
CA ARG A 333 -7.29 9.22 -10.20
C ARG A 333 -7.68 10.56 -10.84
N ARG A 334 -6.71 11.39 -11.26
CA ARG A 334 -6.96 12.55 -12.14
C ARG A 334 -7.30 12.16 -13.59
N ILE A 335 -6.96 10.95 -14.01
CA ILE A 335 -7.23 10.46 -15.36
C ILE A 335 -8.46 9.55 -15.31
N GLY A 336 -9.47 9.83 -16.13
CA GLY A 336 -10.68 9.00 -16.24
C GLY A 336 -11.69 9.16 -15.10
N LEU A 337 -11.56 10.23 -14.29
CA LEU A 337 -12.57 10.70 -13.34
C LEU A 337 -12.74 12.21 -13.52
N ASP A 338 -13.97 12.71 -13.39
CA ASP A 338 -14.23 14.15 -13.38
C ASP A 338 -13.99 14.75 -11.98
N THR A 339 -14.25 16.05 -11.81
CA THR A 339 -14.06 16.76 -10.53
C THR A 339 -15.01 16.30 -9.43
N SER A 340 -16.13 15.66 -9.78
CA SER A 340 -17.06 15.02 -8.83
C SER A 340 -16.69 13.58 -8.49
N GLY A 341 -15.65 13.03 -9.15
CA GLY A 341 -15.26 11.63 -9.04
C GLY A 341 -16.10 10.70 -9.93
N ALA A 342 -16.92 11.23 -10.83
CA ALA A 342 -17.70 10.41 -11.75
C ALA A 342 -16.79 9.85 -12.86
N PRO A 343 -17.02 8.59 -13.32
CA PRO A 343 -16.18 7.98 -14.34
C PRO A 343 -16.23 8.69 -15.69
N VAL A 344 -15.05 9.04 -16.22
CA VAL A 344 -14.87 9.50 -17.60
C VAL A 344 -14.25 8.36 -18.40
N PRO A 345 -14.83 7.95 -19.55
CA PRO A 345 -14.26 6.85 -20.34
C PRO A 345 -12.84 7.17 -20.81
N ILE A 346 -11.89 6.27 -20.55
CA ILE A 346 -10.61 6.28 -21.28
C ILE A 346 -10.79 5.46 -22.55
N LEU A 347 -10.53 6.09 -23.69
CA LEU A 347 -10.69 5.51 -25.02
C LEU A 347 -9.52 4.56 -25.32
N ALA A 348 -8.31 5.02 -25.00
CA ALA A 348 -7.07 4.28 -25.15
C ALA A 348 -6.02 4.81 -24.16
N GLY A 349 -5.07 3.97 -23.79
CA GLY A 349 -3.91 4.37 -23.02
C GLY A 349 -2.74 3.43 -23.26
N GLY A 350 -1.53 3.94 -23.07
CA GLY A 350 -0.29 3.19 -23.16
C GLY A 350 0.64 3.56 -22.02
N ARG A 351 1.38 2.58 -21.52
CA ARG A 351 2.43 2.77 -20.52
C ARG A 351 3.68 1.99 -20.94
N LEU A 352 4.85 2.57 -20.70
CA LEU A 352 6.14 1.92 -20.90
C LEU A 352 6.94 2.04 -19.61
N TYR A 353 7.42 0.94 -19.07
CA TYR A 353 8.14 0.95 -17.80
C TYR A 353 9.17 -0.16 -17.70
N GLY A 354 10.24 0.12 -16.97
CA GLY A 354 11.30 -0.86 -16.72
C GLY A 354 12.67 -0.23 -16.61
N ARG A 355 13.69 -1.03 -16.90
CA ARG A 355 15.09 -0.70 -16.69
C ARG A 355 15.91 -0.79 -17.97
N LEU A 356 16.87 0.14 -18.13
CA LEU A 356 17.91 0.13 -19.15
C LEU A 356 19.27 0.44 -18.47
N GLY A 357 19.95 -0.62 -18.02
CA GLY A 357 21.16 -0.48 -17.21
C GLY A 357 20.87 0.28 -15.90
N PRO A 358 21.59 1.37 -15.58
CA PRO A 358 21.37 2.16 -14.36
C PRO A 358 20.12 3.07 -14.44
N TRP A 359 19.44 3.13 -15.58
CA TRP A 359 18.26 3.97 -15.78
C TRP A 359 16.97 3.20 -15.54
N LYS A 360 16.04 3.79 -14.80
CA LYS A 360 14.63 3.37 -14.75
C LYS A 360 13.80 4.39 -15.52
N LEU A 361 12.86 3.90 -16.33
CA LEU A 361 12.02 4.72 -17.21
C LEU A 361 10.57 4.39 -16.96
N GLY A 362 9.71 5.41 -16.85
CA GLY A 362 8.26 5.28 -16.81
C GLY A 362 7.62 6.31 -17.72
N LEU A 363 6.85 5.87 -18.71
CA LEU A 363 6.06 6.72 -19.61
C LEU A 363 4.61 6.29 -19.52
N LEU A 364 3.68 7.23 -19.46
CA LEU A 364 2.25 6.97 -19.55
C LEU A 364 1.63 8.01 -20.49
N ASP A 365 0.74 7.57 -21.37
CA ASP A 365 -0.11 8.44 -22.17
C ASP A 365 -1.53 7.86 -22.20
N ALA A 366 -2.53 8.68 -21.89
CA ALA A 366 -3.92 8.24 -21.85
C ALA A 366 -4.85 9.30 -22.45
N GLN A 367 -5.83 8.83 -23.23
CA GLN A 367 -6.85 9.67 -23.85
C GLN A 367 -8.22 9.39 -23.27
N THR A 368 -8.83 10.40 -22.64
CA THR A 368 -10.22 10.37 -22.19
C THR A 368 -11.19 10.76 -23.30
N GLY A 369 -12.44 10.32 -23.21
CA GLY A 369 -13.53 10.67 -24.12
C GLY A 369 -14.63 11.50 -23.45
N GLY A 370 -15.75 11.69 -24.16
CA GLY A 370 -16.89 12.45 -23.65
C GLY A 370 -16.69 13.97 -23.69
N ALA A 371 -17.41 14.68 -22.81
CA ALA A 371 -17.31 16.13 -22.68
C ALA A 371 -15.93 16.58 -22.15
N ASP A 372 -15.30 15.74 -21.31
CA ASP A 372 -13.99 15.97 -20.68
C ASP A 372 -12.84 15.28 -21.44
N ARG A 373 -12.90 15.32 -22.77
CA ARG A 373 -11.85 14.77 -23.63
C ARG A 373 -10.52 15.50 -23.34
N ALA A 374 -9.52 14.72 -22.95
CA ALA A 374 -8.17 15.18 -22.65
C ALA A 374 -7.12 14.15 -23.11
N ASN A 375 -5.88 14.62 -23.23
CA ASN A 375 -4.70 13.78 -23.37
C ASN A 375 -3.76 14.03 -22.19
N ASP A 376 -3.47 12.97 -21.44
CA ASP A 376 -2.69 13.01 -20.21
C ASP A 376 -1.40 12.24 -20.41
N ALA A 377 -0.27 12.91 -20.27
CA ALA A 377 1.05 12.31 -20.46
C ALA A 377 1.93 12.48 -19.21
N VAL A 378 2.68 11.43 -18.88
CA VAL A 378 3.63 11.39 -17.77
C VAL A 378 4.94 10.80 -18.28
N VAL A 379 6.05 11.43 -17.91
CA VAL A 379 7.41 10.94 -18.20
C VAL A 379 8.21 10.97 -16.91
N ARG A 380 8.80 9.84 -16.56
CA ARG A 380 9.67 9.65 -15.41
C ARG A 380 10.98 9.00 -15.84
N VAL A 381 12.08 9.55 -15.33
CA VAL A 381 13.40 8.94 -15.44
C VAL A 381 14.05 8.93 -14.06
N GLN A 382 14.63 7.81 -13.67
CA GLN A 382 15.51 7.70 -12.49
C GLN A 382 16.86 7.13 -12.91
N HIS A 383 17.91 7.59 -12.26
CA HIS A 383 19.27 7.08 -12.41
C HIS A 383 19.76 6.58 -11.06
N ASP A 384 20.17 5.32 -11.01
CA ASP A 384 20.72 4.72 -9.81
C ASP A 384 22.08 5.36 -9.47
N LEU A 385 22.27 5.70 -8.21
CA LEU A 385 23.51 6.22 -7.64
C LEU A 385 23.99 5.27 -6.54
N PHE A 386 25.29 4.98 -6.50
CA PHE A 386 25.88 4.06 -5.52
C PHE A 386 25.14 2.71 -5.49
N GLU A 387 25.00 2.08 -4.32
CA GLU A 387 24.38 0.76 -4.18
C GLU A 387 22.86 0.82 -4.04
N ARG A 388 22.31 1.87 -3.40
CA ARG A 388 20.86 1.95 -3.10
C ARG A 388 20.20 3.31 -3.38
N SER A 389 20.99 4.34 -3.66
CA SER A 389 20.49 5.71 -3.85
C SER A 389 20.03 5.94 -5.28
N TYR A 390 19.28 7.02 -5.52
CA TYR A 390 18.95 7.44 -6.88
C TYR A 390 18.71 8.95 -6.99
N VAL A 391 18.78 9.46 -8.22
CA VAL A 391 18.24 10.77 -8.62
C VAL A 391 17.19 10.58 -9.70
N GLY A 392 16.12 11.36 -9.64
CA GLY A 392 15.04 11.27 -10.60
C GLY A 392 14.52 12.61 -11.09
N ALA A 393 13.85 12.57 -12.24
CA ALA A 393 13.04 13.65 -12.79
C ALA A 393 11.66 13.12 -13.22
N ILE A 394 10.63 13.95 -13.11
CA ILE A 394 9.29 13.68 -13.65
C ILE A 394 8.78 14.90 -14.41
N GLY A 395 7.98 14.67 -15.44
CA GLY A 395 7.16 15.68 -16.11
C GLY A 395 5.75 15.15 -16.34
N THR A 396 4.74 15.99 -16.15
CA THR A 396 3.34 15.70 -16.43
C THR A 396 2.75 16.77 -17.34
N LEU A 397 1.83 16.35 -18.21
CA LEU A 397 1.14 17.21 -19.15
C LEU A 397 -0.33 16.80 -19.23
N HIS A 398 -1.22 17.79 -19.13
CA HIS A 398 -2.65 17.65 -19.35
C HIS A 398 -3.05 18.57 -20.51
N ALA A 399 -3.66 18.00 -21.55
CA ALA A 399 -4.14 18.75 -22.72
C ALA A 399 -5.65 18.51 -22.92
N GLY A 400 -6.46 19.47 -22.45
CA GLY A 400 -7.92 19.41 -22.55
C GLY A 400 -8.47 19.88 -23.91
N SER A 401 -9.79 19.74 -24.07
CA SER A 401 -10.53 20.03 -25.31
C SER A 401 -10.42 21.48 -25.82
N GLY A 402 -10.02 22.43 -24.97
CA GLY A 402 -9.84 23.86 -25.28
C GLY A 402 -8.45 24.31 -25.78
N ARG A 403 -7.50 23.41 -26.09
CA ARG A 403 -6.08 23.71 -26.39
C ARG A 403 -5.28 24.36 -25.23
N THR A 404 -5.84 24.40 -24.03
CA THR A 404 -5.10 24.73 -22.81
C THR A 404 -4.20 23.54 -22.46
N VAL A 405 -2.90 23.81 -22.36
CA VAL A 405 -1.90 22.82 -21.93
C VAL A 405 -1.44 23.22 -20.55
N GLU A 406 -1.60 22.31 -19.62
CA GLU A 406 -1.14 22.44 -18.24
C GLU A 406 0.03 21.47 -18.05
N ARG A 407 1.03 21.88 -17.29
CA ARG A 407 2.22 21.05 -17.08
C ARG A 407 2.77 21.20 -15.68
N ALA A 408 3.40 20.13 -15.20
CA ALA A 408 4.23 20.18 -14.00
C ALA A 408 5.49 19.35 -14.21
N GLY A 409 6.51 19.64 -13.42
CA GLY A 409 7.76 18.88 -13.44
C GLY A 409 8.47 18.97 -12.11
N GLY A 410 9.30 17.98 -11.82
CA GLY A 410 10.02 17.90 -10.57
C GLY A 410 11.25 17.03 -10.61
N LEU A 411 12.07 17.17 -9.59
CA LEU A 411 13.29 16.41 -9.34
C LEU A 411 13.23 15.82 -7.94
N ASP A 412 13.81 14.64 -7.76
CA ASP A 412 13.90 13.98 -6.46
C ASP A 412 15.21 13.22 -6.28
N LEU A 413 15.55 13.02 -5.02
CA LEU A 413 16.74 12.35 -4.54
C LEU A 413 16.36 11.47 -3.35
N ASP A 414 16.85 10.24 -3.35
CA ASP A 414 16.72 9.32 -2.23
C ASP A 414 18.08 8.69 -1.91
N PHE A 415 18.52 8.83 -0.66
CA PHE A 415 19.83 8.39 -0.20
C PHE A 415 19.73 7.48 1.03
N PRO A 416 19.25 6.24 0.89
CA PRO A 416 19.37 5.27 1.97
C PRO A 416 20.84 4.92 2.23
N LEU A 417 21.28 5.18 3.45
CA LEU A 417 22.64 4.97 3.94
C LEU A 417 22.63 4.05 5.15
N VAL A 418 23.74 3.34 5.35
CA VAL A 418 24.03 2.62 6.59
C VAL A 418 25.23 3.30 7.25
N VAL A 419 25.00 3.96 8.39
CA VAL A 419 26.03 4.70 9.13
C VAL A 419 26.24 4.00 10.47
N HIS A 420 27.43 3.43 10.66
CA HIS A 420 27.77 2.66 11.88
C HIS A 420 26.77 1.53 12.22
N GLY A 421 26.18 0.90 11.21
CA GLY A 421 25.20 -0.18 11.36
C GLY A 421 23.75 0.29 11.59
N ALA A 422 23.49 1.60 11.62
CA ALA A 422 22.15 2.17 11.67
C ALA A 422 21.72 2.68 10.28
N ASN A 423 20.43 2.58 9.98
CA ASN A 423 19.83 3.10 8.76
C ASN A 423 19.57 4.60 8.89
N LEU A 424 19.92 5.36 7.86
CA LEU A 424 19.61 6.78 7.71
C LEU A 424 19.21 7.05 6.27
N GLU A 425 18.08 7.72 6.06
CA GLU A 425 17.50 7.92 4.72
C GLU A 425 17.11 9.38 4.48
N PRO A 426 18.05 10.23 4.04
CA PRO A 426 17.74 11.57 3.58
C PRO A 426 17.05 11.55 2.22
N LYS A 427 15.92 12.26 2.12
CA LYS A 427 15.16 12.46 0.88
C LYS A 427 14.95 13.94 0.60
N PHE A 428 14.98 14.30 -0.68
CA PHE A 428 14.65 15.64 -1.14
C PHE A 428 13.87 15.59 -2.43
N TRP A 429 12.85 16.43 -2.58
CA TRP A 429 12.22 16.66 -3.87
C TRP A 429 11.80 18.12 -4.01
N ILE A 430 11.76 18.57 -5.26
CA ILE A 430 11.27 19.90 -5.66
C ILE A 430 10.47 19.77 -6.95
N ALA A 431 9.41 20.57 -7.07
CA ALA A 431 8.53 20.58 -8.21
C ALA A 431 7.96 21.96 -8.49
N GLY A 432 7.57 22.19 -9.74
CA GLY A 432 6.86 23.39 -10.17
C GLY A 432 5.71 23.03 -11.12
N SER A 433 4.70 23.90 -11.17
CA SER A 433 3.55 23.76 -12.06
C SER A 433 3.31 25.04 -12.85
N GLU A 434 2.86 24.89 -14.09
CA GLU A 434 2.39 25.98 -14.94
C GLU A 434 0.96 25.68 -15.39
N THR A 435 0.03 26.47 -14.89
CA THR A 435 -1.40 26.37 -15.16
C THR A 435 -1.94 27.74 -15.64
N PRO A 436 -2.89 27.76 -16.59
CA PRO A 436 -3.51 28.99 -17.06
C PRO A 436 -4.09 29.83 -15.92
N GLY A 437 -3.79 31.13 -15.92
CA GLY A 437 -4.28 32.06 -14.91
C GLY A 437 -3.44 32.18 -13.64
N VAL A 438 -2.37 31.37 -13.50
CA VAL A 438 -1.43 31.46 -12.37
C VAL A 438 -0.10 32.09 -12.83
N PRO A 439 0.31 33.25 -12.28
CA PRO A 439 1.57 33.89 -12.66
C PRO A 439 2.81 33.10 -12.24
N GLY A 440 3.81 33.03 -13.13
CA GLY A 440 5.10 32.39 -12.85
C GLY A 440 5.03 30.87 -12.81
N THR A 441 5.96 30.25 -12.08
CA THR A 441 6.02 28.80 -11.87
C THR A 441 6.05 28.54 -10.36
N PRO A 442 4.89 28.58 -9.67
CA PRO A 442 4.82 28.26 -8.25
C PRO A 442 5.42 26.88 -7.98
N ALA A 443 6.10 26.74 -6.85
CA ALA A 443 6.85 25.55 -6.51
C ALA A 443 6.39 24.89 -5.21
N ALA A 444 6.71 23.60 -5.09
CA ALA A 444 6.66 22.86 -3.85
C ALA A 444 7.97 22.10 -3.67
N TRP A 445 8.45 21.98 -2.43
CA TRP A 445 9.60 21.14 -2.12
C TRP A 445 9.50 20.56 -0.72
N ARG A 446 10.23 19.46 -0.52
CA ARG A 446 10.39 18.82 0.78
C ARG A 446 11.83 18.39 0.98
N LEU A 447 12.33 18.61 2.20
CA LEU A 447 13.51 17.94 2.72
C LEU A 447 13.07 17.05 3.88
N SER A 448 13.53 15.80 3.92
CA SER A 448 13.31 14.92 5.06
C SER A 448 14.48 14.00 5.32
N THR A 449 14.53 13.47 6.53
CA THR A 449 15.37 12.32 6.84
C THR A 449 14.61 11.38 7.74
N ASP A 450 14.80 10.09 7.48
CA ASP A 450 14.30 9.00 8.30
C ASP A 450 15.48 8.24 8.93
N ASN A 451 15.28 7.70 10.12
CA ASN A 451 16.25 6.87 10.85
C ASN A 451 15.53 5.67 11.47
N PRO A 452 15.02 4.73 10.65
CA PRO A 452 14.15 3.66 11.10
C PRO A 452 14.95 2.51 11.73
N ASN A 453 15.31 2.66 13.01
CA ASN A 453 16.13 1.68 13.72
C ASN A 453 15.42 1.16 14.98
N ASP A 454 15.72 -0.08 15.36
CA ASP A 454 14.98 -0.81 16.40
C ASP A 454 14.87 -0.11 17.76
N LEU A 455 15.91 0.59 18.22
CA LEU A 455 15.87 1.33 19.50
C LEU A 455 15.37 2.77 19.32
N PHE A 456 15.61 3.35 18.15
CA PHE A 456 15.31 4.74 17.85
C PHE A 456 14.79 4.84 16.43
N ASP A 457 13.50 5.14 16.32
CA ASP A 457 12.85 5.49 15.06
C ASP A 457 12.63 7.00 15.07
N ASN A 458 13.30 7.70 14.16
CA ASN A 458 13.26 9.17 14.16
C ASN A 458 13.07 9.69 12.75
N PHE A 459 12.11 10.59 12.62
CA PHE A 459 11.80 11.21 11.36
C PHE A 459 11.69 12.71 11.53
N VAL A 460 12.17 13.46 10.54
CA VAL A 460 11.90 14.89 10.43
C VAL A 460 11.73 15.29 8.98
N SER A 461 10.78 16.19 8.73
CA SER A 461 10.60 16.80 7.43
C SER A 461 10.23 18.29 7.50
N LEU A 462 10.54 18.98 6.41
CA LEU A 462 10.20 20.36 6.16
C LEU A 462 9.67 20.49 4.73
N TYR A 463 8.48 21.06 4.60
CA TYR A 463 7.85 21.40 3.33
C TYR A 463 7.73 22.90 3.15
N ARG A 464 7.76 23.30 1.88
CA ARG A 464 7.23 24.57 1.41
C ARG A 464 6.35 24.31 0.21
N ILE A 465 5.14 24.86 0.22
CA ILE A 465 4.21 24.77 -0.91
C ILE A 465 3.69 26.17 -1.20
N ASP A 466 3.98 26.69 -2.38
CA ASP A 466 3.51 28.00 -2.81
C ASP A 466 1.99 27.99 -3.06
N SER A 467 1.31 29.11 -2.82
CA SER A 467 -0.16 29.23 -2.94
C SER A 467 -0.69 28.87 -4.34
N GLY A 468 0.07 29.13 -5.40
CA GLY A 468 -0.29 28.82 -6.78
C GLY A 468 0.13 27.43 -7.28
N PHE A 469 0.75 26.59 -6.45
CA PHE A 469 1.22 25.27 -6.90
C PHE A 469 0.04 24.31 -7.12
N ALA A 470 -0.21 23.96 -8.38
CA ALA A 470 -1.38 23.18 -8.81
C ALA A 470 -0.99 22.25 -9.97
N PRO A 471 -0.33 21.11 -9.69
CA PRO A 471 0.01 20.13 -10.73
C PRO A 471 -1.28 19.52 -11.32
N PRO A 472 -1.51 19.56 -12.64
CA PRO A 472 -2.79 19.19 -13.26
C PRO A 472 -3.16 17.71 -13.07
N LEU A 473 -2.16 16.84 -13.18
CA LEU A 473 -2.31 15.40 -12.94
C LEU A 473 -1.94 14.99 -11.51
N GLY A 474 -1.76 15.94 -10.60
CA GLY A 474 -1.30 15.68 -9.24
C GLY A 474 -2.38 15.77 -8.16
N PHE A 475 -1.94 15.57 -6.93
CA PHE A 475 -2.74 15.77 -5.72
C PHE A 475 -2.00 16.73 -4.79
N VAL A 476 -2.68 17.78 -4.33
CA VAL A 476 -2.14 18.73 -3.34
C VAL A 476 -3.21 18.96 -2.28
N ARG A 477 -2.96 18.52 -1.05
CA ARG A 477 -3.91 18.64 0.07
C ARG A 477 -4.09 20.10 0.49
N ARG A 478 -3.01 20.89 0.48
CA ARG A 478 -3.00 22.30 0.88
C ARG A 478 -1.86 23.05 0.18
N THR A 479 -2.12 24.30 -0.23
CA THR A 479 -1.12 25.22 -0.80
C THR A 479 -0.91 26.43 0.10
N GLY A 480 0.13 27.22 -0.18
CA GLY A 480 0.38 28.48 0.54
C GLY A 480 0.83 28.24 1.99
N ILE A 481 1.70 27.25 2.21
CA ILE A 481 2.12 26.84 3.55
C ILE A 481 3.61 26.58 3.69
N TRP A 482 4.05 26.68 4.94
CA TRP A 482 5.19 25.95 5.49
C TRP A 482 4.66 24.80 6.34
N GLU A 483 5.31 23.66 6.31
CA GLU A 483 4.97 22.53 7.18
C GLU A 483 6.22 21.84 7.71
N THR A 484 6.23 21.49 9.00
CA THR A 484 7.23 20.57 9.56
C THR A 484 6.54 19.44 10.29
N THR A 485 7.03 18.23 10.05
CA THR A 485 6.56 17.04 10.73
C THR A 485 7.75 16.30 11.31
N GLY A 486 7.55 15.51 12.35
CA GLY A 486 8.58 14.62 12.85
C GLY A 486 8.17 13.85 14.08
N HIS A 487 9.03 12.93 14.49
CA HIS A 487 8.90 12.15 15.71
C HIS A 487 10.29 11.69 16.17
N VAL A 488 10.39 11.32 17.45
CA VAL A 488 11.62 10.82 18.07
C VAL A 488 11.18 9.71 19.02
N ASP A 489 11.21 8.48 18.52
CA ASP A 489 10.60 7.34 19.17
C ASP A 489 11.71 6.54 19.85
N PHE A 490 11.57 6.29 21.15
CA PHE A 490 12.47 5.43 21.91
C PHE A 490 11.80 4.09 22.18
N MET A 491 12.35 3.01 21.62
CA MET A 491 11.65 1.74 21.51
C MET A 491 12.34 0.56 22.22
N PRO A 492 12.49 0.58 23.57
CA PRO A 492 13.24 -0.45 24.28
C PRO A 492 12.50 -1.80 24.32
N ARG A 493 13.26 -2.89 24.39
CA ARG A 493 12.75 -4.27 24.49
C ARG A 493 13.02 -4.87 25.87
N PRO A 494 12.18 -4.59 26.88
CA PRO A 494 12.49 -4.97 28.27
C PRO A 494 12.41 -6.48 28.51
N GLY A 495 11.68 -7.23 27.68
CA GLY A 495 11.59 -8.70 27.77
C GLY A 495 10.90 -9.24 29.04
N VAL A 496 10.27 -8.37 29.84
CA VAL A 496 9.58 -8.72 31.10
C VAL A 496 8.08 -8.45 31.00
N LEU A 497 7.29 -9.06 31.88
CA LEU A 497 5.82 -8.87 31.97
C LEU A 497 5.04 -9.21 30.68
N GLY A 498 5.66 -9.97 29.77
CA GLY A 498 5.09 -10.29 28.47
C GLY A 498 5.10 -9.12 27.49
N ILE A 499 5.88 -8.06 27.74
CA ILE A 499 6.13 -6.94 26.84
C ILE A 499 7.33 -7.31 25.95
N ARG A 500 7.14 -7.22 24.63
CA ARG A 500 8.20 -7.45 23.63
C ARG A 500 9.01 -6.19 23.42
N GLN A 501 8.33 -5.11 23.05
CA GLN A 501 8.92 -3.81 22.75
C GLN A 501 7.97 -2.74 23.26
N LEU A 502 8.54 -1.70 23.87
CA LEU A 502 7.83 -0.48 24.20
C LEU A 502 8.09 0.55 23.12
N ASP A 503 7.26 1.57 23.07
CA ASP A 503 7.36 2.72 22.18
C ASP A 503 6.97 3.97 22.97
N PHE A 504 7.84 4.99 22.90
CA PHE A 504 7.73 6.24 23.63
C PHE A 504 8.07 7.43 22.75
N THR A 505 7.22 8.45 22.75
CA THR A 505 7.51 9.78 22.15
C THR A 505 7.58 10.86 23.25
N VAL A 506 8.32 10.54 24.31
CA VAL A 506 8.58 11.45 25.44
C VAL A 506 10.09 11.59 25.64
N PRO A 507 10.61 12.80 25.94
CA PRO A 507 9.89 14.05 26.17
C PRO A 507 9.52 14.83 24.89
N ILE A 508 10.07 14.44 23.73
CA ILE A 508 9.83 15.09 22.44
C ILE A 508 8.59 14.43 21.81
N PRO A 509 7.48 15.16 21.62
CA PRO A 509 6.30 14.59 21.00
C PRO A 509 6.55 14.28 19.53
N SER A 510 5.71 13.45 18.92
CA SER A 510 5.47 13.52 17.49
C SER A 510 4.80 14.86 17.15
N TRP A 511 5.13 15.48 16.03
CA TRP A 511 4.58 16.77 15.63
C TRP A 511 4.19 16.85 14.16
N ASP A 512 3.17 17.65 13.87
CA ASP A 512 2.83 18.17 12.54
C ASP A 512 2.40 19.64 12.73
N ILE A 513 3.17 20.59 12.21
CA ILE A 513 2.92 22.02 12.33
C ILE A 513 2.82 22.60 10.93
N ILE A 514 1.70 23.26 10.64
CA ILE A 514 1.47 23.97 9.38
C ILE A 514 1.30 25.45 9.66
N ALA A 515 2.11 26.29 9.04
CA ALA A 515 2.04 27.74 9.09
C ALA A 515 1.71 28.34 7.72
N ASN A 516 1.22 29.58 7.71
CA ASN A 516 1.04 30.34 6.48
C ASN A 516 2.36 30.51 5.72
N GLU A 517 2.27 30.58 4.39
CA GLU A 517 3.39 30.84 3.47
C GLU A 517 4.27 32.04 3.86
N THR A 518 3.67 33.13 4.37
CA THR A 518 4.35 34.34 4.82
C THR A 518 4.67 34.35 6.33
N GLY A 519 4.33 33.28 7.03
CA GLY A 519 4.46 33.12 8.47
C GLY A 519 5.74 32.39 8.89
N SER A 520 5.75 31.94 10.16
CA SER A 520 6.85 31.18 10.74
C SER A 520 6.38 29.91 11.44
N LEU A 521 7.11 28.81 11.24
CA LEU A 521 6.93 27.55 11.97
C LEU A 521 7.28 27.67 13.46
N THR A 522 7.94 28.75 13.90
CA THR A 522 8.28 28.96 15.32
C THR A 522 7.35 29.94 16.04
N ARG A 523 6.45 30.61 15.31
CA ARG A 523 5.49 31.56 15.89
C ARG A 523 4.09 30.96 15.82
N THR A 524 3.58 30.57 16.98
CA THR A 524 2.25 29.96 17.09
C THR A 524 1.13 30.80 16.46
N ALA A 525 1.26 32.13 16.46
CA ALA A 525 0.31 33.05 15.83
C ALA A 525 0.20 32.90 14.30
N ASP A 526 1.20 32.32 13.64
CA ASP A 526 1.22 32.08 12.20
C ASP A 526 0.73 30.67 11.82
N TRP A 527 0.58 29.78 12.80
CA TRP A 527 0.18 28.39 12.57
C TRP A 527 -1.30 28.31 12.17
N GLN A 528 -1.60 27.59 11.10
CA GLN A 528 -2.95 27.22 10.70
C GLN A 528 -3.41 25.99 11.46
N THR A 529 -2.57 24.96 11.53
CA THR A 529 -2.82 23.73 12.28
C THR A 529 -1.56 23.31 13.00
N ALA A 530 -1.71 22.69 14.17
CA ALA A 530 -0.60 22.00 14.83
C ALA A 530 -1.14 20.77 15.55
N TRP A 531 -0.41 19.67 15.51
CA TRP A 531 -0.68 18.45 16.24
C TRP A 531 0.60 18.03 16.95
N PHE A 532 0.48 17.72 18.23
CA PHE A 532 1.54 17.18 19.06
C PHE A 532 1.00 15.95 19.76
N GLU A 533 1.76 14.87 19.79
CA GLU A 533 1.42 13.65 20.48
C GLU A 533 2.57 13.13 21.31
N TRP A 534 2.30 12.87 22.58
CA TRP A 534 3.19 12.15 23.49
C TRP A 534 2.59 10.77 23.76
N ARG A 535 3.22 9.74 23.21
CA ARG A 535 3.02 8.35 23.61
C ARG A 535 3.75 8.14 24.92
N VAL A 536 3.00 8.26 26.01
CA VAL A 536 3.56 8.11 27.37
C VAL A 536 3.81 6.65 27.70
N PHE A 537 3.08 5.74 27.06
CA PHE A 537 3.25 4.31 27.19
C PHE A 537 2.58 3.58 26.02
N GLY A 538 3.36 2.92 25.17
CA GLY A 538 2.82 2.06 24.12
C GLY A 538 3.76 0.91 23.76
N GLY A 539 3.33 0.04 22.86
CA GLY A 539 4.15 -1.00 22.26
C GLY A 539 3.47 -2.36 22.13
N ASP A 540 4.29 -3.38 21.88
CA ASP A 540 3.84 -4.72 21.53
C ASP A 540 4.12 -5.74 22.63
N ARG A 541 3.18 -6.67 22.79
CA ARG A 541 3.28 -7.81 23.71
C ARG A 541 3.81 -9.05 23.01
N GLN A 542 4.38 -9.97 23.79
CA GLN A 542 4.88 -11.25 23.29
C GLN A 542 3.77 -12.10 22.65
N ASN A 543 2.53 -11.96 23.11
CA ASN A 543 1.37 -12.62 22.52
C ASN A 543 0.85 -11.92 21.24
N GLY A 544 1.49 -10.83 20.78
CA GLY A 544 1.15 -10.10 19.55
C GLY A 544 0.00 -9.11 19.68
N ASP A 545 -0.40 -8.78 20.92
CA ASP A 545 -1.31 -7.66 21.18
C ASP A 545 -0.51 -6.34 21.18
N HIS A 546 -1.15 -5.26 20.78
CA HIS A 546 -0.61 -3.90 20.74
C HIS A 546 -1.41 -2.99 21.66
N PHE A 547 -0.77 -2.00 22.28
CA PHE A 547 -1.43 -1.03 23.16
C PHE A 547 -0.76 0.34 23.10
N GLU A 548 -1.53 1.41 23.31
CA GLU A 548 -1.01 2.76 23.44
C GLU A 548 -1.81 3.61 24.44
N VAL A 549 -1.10 4.56 25.06
CA VAL A 549 -1.63 5.62 25.90
C VAL A 549 -0.98 6.91 25.45
N ASN A 550 -1.77 7.78 24.82
CA ASN A 550 -1.27 9.00 24.21
C ASN A 550 -1.93 10.24 24.84
N PHE A 551 -1.14 11.30 24.96
CA PHE A 551 -1.62 12.65 25.25
C PHE A 551 -1.36 13.52 24.03
N GLN A 552 -2.40 14.22 23.57
CA GLN A 552 -2.32 15.04 22.37
C GLN A 552 -2.61 16.50 22.68
N ARG A 553 -1.98 17.40 21.92
CA ARG A 553 -2.31 18.82 21.89
C ARG A 553 -2.47 19.29 20.46
N LEU A 554 -3.62 19.88 20.16
CA LEU A 554 -4.00 20.26 18.81
C LEU A 554 -4.36 21.73 18.71
N LEU A 555 -4.13 22.28 17.52
CA LEU A 555 -4.54 23.58 17.06
C LEU A 555 -5.19 23.45 15.68
N ASP A 556 -6.34 24.11 15.49
CA ASP A 556 -6.81 24.53 14.16
C ASP A 556 -7.26 26.00 14.24
N ALA A 557 -6.96 26.75 13.19
CA ALA A 557 -7.24 28.16 13.04
C ALA A 557 -8.01 28.44 11.73
N PRO A 558 -9.27 27.98 11.60
CA PRO A 558 -10.09 28.27 10.42
C PRO A 558 -10.29 29.78 10.24
N THR A 559 -10.11 30.27 9.01
CA THR A 559 -10.35 31.66 8.62
C THR A 559 -11.82 31.94 8.32
N ASP A 560 -12.57 30.90 7.96
CA ASP A 560 -13.95 30.96 7.52
C ASP A 560 -14.80 29.95 8.29
N THR A 561 -16.12 30.15 8.29
CA THR A 561 -17.06 29.18 8.84
C THR A 561 -17.06 27.92 7.97
N PHE A 562 -17.18 26.75 8.59
CA PHE A 562 -17.45 25.51 7.85
C PHE A 562 -18.45 24.63 8.60
N ASP A 563 -19.22 23.85 7.85
CA ASP A 563 -20.11 22.82 8.39
C ASP A 563 -19.29 21.59 8.76
N ILE A 564 -19.31 21.17 10.02
CA ILE A 564 -18.58 19.98 10.45
C ILE A 564 -19.43 18.71 10.38
N PHE A 565 -20.74 18.86 10.59
CA PHE A 565 -21.70 17.77 10.54
C PHE A 565 -23.13 18.33 10.58
N ARG A 566 -23.91 18.13 9.52
CA ARG A 566 -25.37 18.40 9.46
C ARG A 566 -25.82 19.74 10.05
N GLY A 567 -25.24 20.84 9.60
CA GLY A 567 -25.63 22.18 10.05
C GLY A 567 -24.95 22.63 11.34
N VAL A 568 -24.12 21.79 11.97
CA VAL A 568 -23.27 22.23 13.08
C VAL A 568 -22.09 23.00 12.50
N VAL A 569 -22.13 24.31 12.66
CA VAL A 569 -21.13 25.22 12.09
C VAL A 569 -20.03 25.52 13.10
N VAL A 570 -18.78 25.35 12.66
CA VAL A 570 -17.60 25.85 13.37
C VAL A 570 -17.32 27.28 12.89
N GLN A 571 -17.13 28.20 13.83
CA GLN A 571 -16.85 29.61 13.54
C GLN A 571 -15.36 29.82 13.23
N PRO A 572 -15.01 30.90 12.49
CA PRO A 572 -13.63 31.34 12.39
C PRO A 572 -13.05 31.59 13.76
N GLY A 573 -11.80 31.23 13.95
CA GLY A 573 -11.14 31.42 15.25
C GLY A 573 -9.91 30.57 15.38
N ARG A 574 -9.25 30.68 16.54
CA ARG A 574 -8.06 29.92 16.87
C ARG A 574 -8.36 29.02 18.05
N TYR A 575 -8.43 27.73 17.79
CA TYR A 575 -8.87 26.74 18.75
C TYR A 575 -7.69 25.88 19.18
N TRP A 576 -7.41 25.86 20.48
CA TRP A 576 -6.47 24.94 21.10
C TRP A 576 -7.21 23.94 21.97
N TRP A 577 -6.81 22.68 21.88
CA TRP A 577 -7.35 21.65 22.75
C TRP A 577 -6.34 20.57 23.10
N SER A 578 -6.65 19.84 24.16
CA SER A 578 -5.93 18.66 24.59
C SER A 578 -6.85 17.46 24.54
N ARG A 579 -6.27 16.32 24.17
CA ARG A 579 -6.97 15.04 24.11
C ARG A 579 -6.16 13.92 24.74
N TYR A 580 -6.87 12.88 25.13
CA TYR A 580 -6.32 11.67 25.71
C TYR A 580 -6.78 10.50 24.86
N GLU A 581 -5.87 9.58 24.62
CA GLU A 581 -6.11 8.46 23.74
C GLU A 581 -5.68 7.16 24.40
N LEU A 582 -6.50 6.13 24.22
CA LEU A 582 -6.24 4.77 24.64
C LEU A 582 -6.49 3.84 23.48
N GLN A 583 -5.53 2.97 23.21
CA GLN A 583 -5.62 1.96 22.17
C GLN A 583 -5.28 0.58 22.72
N TYR A 584 -6.01 -0.43 22.26
CA TYR A 584 -5.66 -1.82 22.48
C TYR A 584 -6.16 -2.68 21.33
N PHE A 585 -5.24 -3.36 20.65
CA PHE A 585 -5.54 -4.26 19.55
C PHE A 585 -5.04 -5.67 19.90
N MET A 586 -5.96 -6.63 19.89
CA MET A 586 -5.59 -8.04 20.06
C MET A 586 -4.86 -8.56 18.83
N ASN A 587 -3.99 -9.55 19.05
CA ASN A 587 -3.38 -10.34 17.99
C ASN A 587 -4.42 -10.83 16.95
N PRO A 588 -4.33 -10.42 15.65
CA PRO A 588 -5.29 -10.85 14.62
C PRO A 588 -5.31 -12.35 14.30
N GLY A 589 -4.33 -13.13 14.75
CA GLY A 589 -4.31 -14.60 14.62
C GLY A 589 -5.19 -15.34 15.65
N ARG A 590 -5.91 -14.62 16.52
CA ARG A 590 -6.95 -15.19 17.38
C ARG A 590 -8.22 -15.47 16.57
N ALA A 591 -8.94 -16.52 16.93
CA ALA A 591 -10.23 -16.85 16.31
C ALA A 591 -11.26 -15.71 16.47
N LEU A 592 -11.18 -14.96 17.57
CA LEU A 592 -11.82 -13.67 17.73
C LEU A 592 -10.75 -12.64 18.11
N SER A 593 -10.56 -11.64 17.26
CA SER A 593 -9.69 -10.49 17.52
C SER A 593 -10.55 -9.23 17.67
N VAL A 594 -10.28 -8.43 18.68
CA VAL A 594 -10.97 -7.17 18.94
C VAL A 594 -9.93 -6.06 19.09
N GLY A 595 -10.24 -4.91 18.52
CA GLY A 595 -9.51 -3.66 18.70
C GLY A 595 -10.42 -2.58 19.24
N ALA A 596 -9.87 -1.71 20.08
CA ALA A 596 -10.55 -0.52 20.56
C ALA A 596 -9.59 0.66 20.57
N PHE A 597 -10.05 1.77 20.04
CA PHE A 597 -9.43 3.09 20.10
C PHE A 597 -10.44 4.04 20.70
N VAL A 598 -10.03 4.81 21.71
CA VAL A 598 -10.87 5.85 22.32
C VAL A 598 -10.05 7.11 22.46
N ASN A 599 -10.55 8.21 21.91
CA ASN A 599 -9.91 9.51 22.03
C ASN A 599 -10.93 10.56 22.51
N TRP A 600 -10.66 11.25 23.61
CA TRP A 600 -11.60 12.20 24.20
C TRP A 600 -10.92 13.47 24.70
N GLY A 601 -11.67 14.57 24.71
CA GLY A 601 -11.15 15.84 25.20
C GLY A 601 -11.96 17.04 24.71
N ARG A 602 -11.29 18.19 24.70
CA ARG A 602 -11.85 19.42 24.12
C ARG A 602 -11.82 19.34 22.59
N PHE A 603 -12.76 20.02 21.94
CA PHE A 603 -12.89 20.05 20.48
C PHE A 603 -13.65 21.31 20.05
N TYR A 604 -13.07 22.19 19.24
CA TYR A 604 -13.68 23.45 18.74
C TYR A 604 -14.50 24.25 19.78
N GLY A 605 -13.88 24.53 20.93
CA GLY A 605 -14.52 25.29 22.03
C GLY A 605 -15.49 24.47 22.89
N GLY A 606 -15.86 23.26 22.45
CA GLY A 606 -16.65 22.28 23.19
C GLY A 606 -15.83 21.03 23.56
N HIS A 607 -16.49 19.87 23.53
CA HIS A 607 -15.89 18.57 23.83
C HIS A 607 -16.36 17.51 22.85
N SER A 608 -15.50 16.52 22.59
CA SER A 608 -15.85 15.34 21.82
C SER A 608 -15.26 14.06 22.40
N THR A 609 -15.83 12.95 21.96
CA THR A 609 -15.34 11.61 22.21
C THR A 609 -15.47 10.81 20.92
N ASP A 610 -14.35 10.28 20.47
CA ASP A 610 -14.21 9.43 19.30
C ASP A 610 -13.93 8.00 19.80
N LEU A 611 -14.72 7.06 19.30
CA LEU A 611 -14.62 5.63 19.62
C LEU A 611 -14.51 4.87 18.30
N GLU A 612 -13.48 4.07 18.16
CA GLU A 612 -13.36 3.10 17.08
C GLU A 612 -13.28 1.70 17.67
N LEU A 613 -14.12 0.80 17.16
CA LEU A 613 -14.14 -0.61 17.53
C LEU A 613 -13.95 -1.45 16.28
N THR A 614 -12.99 -2.36 16.34
CA THR A 614 -12.80 -3.37 15.31
C THR A 614 -13.02 -4.75 15.93
N ALA A 615 -13.70 -5.63 15.21
CA ALA A 615 -13.88 -7.01 15.61
C ALA A 615 -13.78 -7.89 14.37
N ALA A 616 -13.05 -8.99 14.47
CA ALA A 616 -12.99 -10.00 13.43
C ALA A 616 -13.05 -11.39 14.05
N TRP A 617 -14.01 -12.18 13.59
CA TRP A 617 -14.12 -13.60 13.89
C TRP A 617 -13.68 -14.40 12.67
N ARG A 618 -12.87 -15.44 12.89
CA ARG A 618 -12.30 -16.30 11.84
C ARG A 618 -12.54 -17.77 12.21
N GLY A 619 -13.24 -18.49 11.34
CA GLY A 619 -13.56 -19.90 11.57
C GLY A 619 -13.74 -20.67 10.27
N GLY A 620 -12.84 -21.63 10.02
CA GLY A 620 -12.86 -22.43 8.80
C GLY A 620 -12.68 -21.54 7.56
N HIS A 621 -13.69 -21.52 6.72
CA HIS A 621 -13.75 -20.77 5.45
C HIS A 621 -14.47 -19.42 5.58
N LEU A 622 -14.93 -19.06 6.79
CA LEU A 622 -15.74 -17.89 7.05
C LEU A 622 -14.97 -16.88 7.92
N ILE A 623 -14.91 -15.64 7.46
CA ILE A 623 -14.42 -14.49 8.21
C ILE A 623 -15.55 -13.47 8.28
N VAL A 624 -15.84 -12.98 9.48
CA VAL A 624 -16.80 -11.90 9.71
C VAL A 624 -16.07 -10.79 10.43
N SER A 625 -16.08 -9.58 9.86
CA SER A 625 -15.51 -8.41 10.51
C SER A 625 -16.48 -7.24 10.58
N SER A 626 -16.29 -6.42 11.60
CA SER A 626 -17.05 -5.21 11.85
C SER A 626 -16.10 -4.12 12.31
N ASP A 627 -16.20 -2.97 11.65
CA ASP A 627 -15.56 -1.72 12.03
C ASP A 627 -16.68 -0.74 12.41
N LEU A 628 -16.56 -0.08 13.55
CA LEU A 628 -17.51 0.92 14.03
C LEU A 628 -16.74 2.16 14.49
N THR A 629 -16.98 3.27 13.81
CA THR A 629 -16.52 4.60 14.24
C THR A 629 -17.72 5.37 14.79
N ARG A 630 -17.57 5.94 15.98
CA ARG A 630 -18.57 6.78 16.61
C ARG A 630 -17.93 8.01 17.22
N SER A 631 -18.26 9.18 16.69
CA SER A 631 -17.82 10.48 17.18
C SER A 631 -18.99 11.24 17.76
N THR A 632 -18.96 11.53 19.06
CA THR A 632 -19.98 12.37 19.73
C THR A 632 -19.36 13.70 20.10
N ALA A 633 -19.96 14.80 19.66
CA ALA A 633 -19.46 16.14 19.93
C ALA A 633 -20.56 17.06 20.46
N ARG A 634 -20.19 17.93 21.40
CA ARG A 634 -21.01 19.05 21.88
C ARG A 634 -20.20 20.32 21.72
N LEU A 635 -20.56 21.13 20.73
CA LEU A 635 -19.90 22.37 20.35
C LEU A 635 -20.81 23.57 20.67
N PRO A 636 -20.27 24.80 20.71
CA PRO A 636 -21.10 26.00 20.82
C PRO A 636 -22.14 26.13 19.70
N GLY A 637 -21.82 25.66 18.49
CA GLY A 637 -22.71 25.68 17.32
C GLY A 637 -23.74 24.56 17.26
N GLY A 638 -23.73 23.62 18.22
CA GLY A 638 -24.64 22.47 18.24
C GLY A 638 -23.99 21.19 18.73
N ALA A 639 -24.78 20.11 18.80
CA ALA A 639 -24.29 18.79 19.17
C ALA A 639 -24.62 17.78 18.08
N PHE A 640 -23.73 16.82 17.87
CA PHE A 640 -23.94 15.75 16.91
C PHE A 640 -23.36 14.43 17.39
N THR A 641 -23.78 13.36 16.73
CA THR A 641 -23.19 12.04 16.84
C THR A 641 -23.03 11.50 15.43
N ALA A 642 -21.80 11.38 14.96
CA ALA A 642 -21.45 10.73 13.71
C ALA A 642 -21.21 9.25 13.97
N VAL A 643 -21.75 8.38 13.13
CA VAL A 643 -21.64 6.93 13.22
C VAL A 643 -21.41 6.36 11.83
N LEU A 644 -20.30 5.65 11.68
CA LEU A 644 -19.98 4.86 10.51
C LEU A 644 -19.80 3.41 10.96
N SER A 645 -20.50 2.48 10.31
CA SER A 645 -20.29 1.06 10.53
C SER A 645 -20.02 0.37 9.21
N ALA A 646 -18.92 -0.37 9.13
CA ALA A 646 -18.53 -1.16 7.97
C ALA A 646 -18.47 -2.63 8.39
N ASN A 647 -19.28 -3.47 7.78
CA ASN A 647 -19.40 -4.88 8.12
C ASN A 647 -19.05 -5.71 6.91
N ARG A 648 -18.21 -6.73 7.09
CA ARG A 648 -17.75 -7.63 6.03
C ARG A 648 -18.02 -9.07 6.42
N LEU A 649 -18.51 -9.82 5.45
CA LEU A 649 -18.57 -11.26 5.48
C LEU A 649 -17.77 -11.78 4.30
N GLU A 650 -16.84 -12.67 4.58
CA GLU A 650 -15.97 -13.30 3.61
C GLU A 650 -16.13 -14.82 3.74
N TYR A 651 -16.52 -15.46 2.64
CA TYR A 651 -16.65 -16.90 2.56
C TYR A 651 -15.87 -17.42 1.35
N ASP A 652 -14.79 -18.13 1.64
CA ASP A 652 -13.88 -18.66 0.62
C ASP A 652 -14.14 -20.15 0.41
N LEU A 653 -14.63 -20.56 -0.75
CA LEU A 653 -14.86 -21.97 -1.04
C LEU A 653 -13.52 -22.71 -1.19
N ASP A 654 -12.58 -22.07 -1.87
CA ASP A 654 -11.21 -22.51 -2.08
C ASP A 654 -10.32 -21.28 -2.39
N THR A 655 -9.05 -21.50 -2.74
CA THR A 655 -8.09 -20.43 -3.02
C THR A 655 -8.35 -19.66 -4.31
N ARG A 656 -9.39 -20.03 -5.07
CA ARG A 656 -9.76 -19.46 -6.37
C ARG A 656 -11.21 -18.99 -6.43
N THR A 657 -12.00 -19.23 -5.39
CA THR A 657 -13.44 -18.95 -5.39
C THR A 657 -13.86 -18.34 -4.07
N SER A 658 -14.30 -17.08 -4.10
CA SER A 658 -14.69 -16.33 -2.90
C SER A 658 -16.03 -15.60 -3.07
N VAL A 659 -16.73 -15.43 -1.96
CA VAL A 659 -17.90 -14.56 -1.84
C VAL A 659 -17.61 -13.54 -0.76
N LEU A 660 -17.69 -12.26 -1.12
CA LEU A 660 -17.54 -11.14 -0.22
C LEU A 660 -18.85 -10.38 -0.16
N ALA A 661 -19.36 -10.13 1.03
CA ALA A 661 -20.48 -9.25 1.28
C ALA A 661 -20.02 -8.11 2.19
N PHE A 662 -20.37 -6.89 1.81
CA PHE A 662 -20.03 -5.66 2.49
C PHE A 662 -21.29 -4.85 2.71
N VAL A 663 -21.47 -4.39 3.95
CA VAL A 663 -22.56 -3.50 4.34
C VAL A 663 -21.97 -2.32 5.08
N GLN A 664 -22.21 -1.12 4.58
CA GLN A 664 -21.80 0.11 5.23
C GLN A 664 -23.02 0.94 5.60
N TYR A 665 -23.03 1.47 6.82
CA TYR A 665 -24.00 2.46 7.27
C TYR A 665 -23.27 3.75 7.62
N ASP A 666 -23.75 4.86 7.07
CA ASP A 666 -23.32 6.20 7.41
C ASP A 666 -24.53 7.07 7.78
N ASN A 667 -24.47 7.67 8.97
CA ASN A 667 -25.51 8.57 9.44
C ASN A 667 -25.30 10.03 9.05
N GLU A 668 -24.19 10.42 8.40
CA GLU A 668 -24.04 11.75 7.79
C GLU A 668 -24.95 11.86 6.57
N THR A 669 -24.85 10.89 5.68
CA THR A 669 -25.64 10.81 4.43
C THR A 669 -26.98 10.06 4.57
N GLU A 670 -27.27 9.49 5.75
CA GLU A 670 -28.44 8.63 6.02
C GLU A 670 -28.53 7.43 5.10
N ARG A 671 -27.39 6.82 4.79
CA ARG A 671 -27.32 5.80 3.75
C ARG A 671 -26.84 4.47 4.31
N VAL A 672 -27.40 3.40 3.75
CA VAL A 672 -26.83 2.05 3.83
C VAL A 672 -26.46 1.60 2.44
N ASP A 673 -25.22 1.14 2.28
CA ASP A 673 -24.70 0.58 1.05
C ASP A 673 -24.41 -0.91 1.22
N PHE A 674 -24.86 -1.67 0.24
CA PHE A 674 -24.65 -3.10 0.09
C PHE A 674 -23.78 -3.36 -1.13
N ASN A 675 -22.75 -4.18 -0.96
CA ASN A 675 -21.96 -4.75 -2.04
C ASN A 675 -21.84 -6.25 -1.80
N MET A 676 -22.17 -7.05 -2.80
CA MET A 676 -21.89 -8.49 -2.80
C MET A 676 -21.09 -8.82 -4.04
N ARG A 677 -19.96 -9.51 -3.86
CA ARG A 677 -19.03 -9.90 -4.92
C ARG A 677 -18.77 -11.40 -4.84
N PHE A 678 -19.15 -12.11 -5.89
CA PHE A 678 -18.62 -13.44 -6.17
C PHE A 678 -17.44 -13.29 -7.13
N HIS A 679 -16.32 -13.94 -6.80
CA HIS A 679 -15.12 -13.96 -7.62
C HIS A 679 -14.65 -15.40 -7.81
N TRP A 680 -14.45 -15.78 -9.06
CA TRP A 680 -13.95 -17.08 -9.46
C TRP A 680 -12.78 -16.93 -10.42
N ILE A 681 -11.70 -17.66 -10.15
CA ILE A 681 -10.46 -17.71 -10.93
C ILE A 681 -10.36 -19.13 -11.54
N PRO A 682 -10.89 -19.37 -12.76
CA PRO A 682 -10.84 -20.70 -13.37
C PRO A 682 -9.39 -21.20 -13.53
N VAL A 683 -8.55 -20.31 -14.06
CA VAL A 683 -7.10 -20.48 -14.25
C VAL A 683 -6.44 -19.16 -13.84
N ILE A 684 -5.23 -19.22 -13.30
CA ILE A 684 -4.51 -18.00 -12.89
C ILE A 684 -4.32 -17.07 -14.10
N GLY A 685 -4.82 -15.85 -13.98
CA GLY A 685 -4.87 -14.83 -15.04
C GLY A 685 -6.26 -14.63 -15.65
N ASP A 686 -7.20 -15.55 -15.41
CA ASP A 686 -8.62 -15.39 -15.75
C ASP A 686 -9.41 -14.93 -14.53
N ASP A 687 -10.41 -14.08 -14.75
CA ASP A 687 -11.28 -13.59 -13.68
C ASP A 687 -12.74 -13.59 -14.12
N VAL A 688 -13.60 -14.11 -13.25
CA VAL A 688 -15.05 -14.00 -13.37
C VAL A 688 -15.58 -13.32 -12.12
N PHE A 689 -16.22 -12.16 -12.31
CA PHE A 689 -16.88 -11.42 -11.24
C PHE A 689 -18.39 -11.35 -11.48
N LEU A 690 -19.15 -11.56 -10.41
CA LEU A 690 -20.55 -11.19 -10.32
C LEU A 690 -20.70 -10.25 -9.12
N VAL A 691 -21.08 -9.01 -9.38
CA VAL A 691 -21.21 -7.97 -8.34
C VAL A 691 -22.63 -7.45 -8.31
N TRP A 692 -23.19 -7.38 -7.11
CA TRP A 692 -24.42 -6.67 -6.83
C TRP A 692 -24.12 -5.50 -5.89
N ASN A 693 -24.51 -4.30 -6.30
CA ASN A 693 -24.45 -3.09 -5.50
C ASN A 693 -25.85 -2.55 -5.28
N SER A 694 -26.14 -2.06 -4.09
CA SER A 694 -27.38 -1.34 -3.83
C SER A 694 -27.22 -0.35 -2.69
N GLY A 695 -27.79 0.85 -2.85
CA GLY A 695 -27.81 1.88 -1.83
C GLY A 695 -29.25 2.22 -1.43
N TYR A 696 -29.47 2.44 -0.14
CA TYR A 696 -30.77 2.83 0.40
C TYR A 696 -30.64 4.00 1.37
N THR A 697 -31.63 4.88 1.42
CA THR A 697 -31.78 5.84 2.51
C THR A 697 -32.30 5.15 3.78
N THR A 698 -31.97 5.72 4.93
CA THR A 698 -32.41 5.30 6.26
C THR A 698 -33.32 6.35 6.88
N GLU A 699 -34.17 5.97 7.83
CA GLU A 699 -34.93 6.95 8.59
C GLU A 699 -34.02 7.74 9.56
N PRO A 700 -34.05 9.09 9.53
CA PRO A 700 -33.16 9.95 10.35
C PRO A 700 -33.19 9.69 11.86
N LEU A 701 -34.30 9.16 12.37
CA LEU A 701 -34.55 8.92 13.80
C LEU A 701 -34.35 7.47 14.24
N ALA A 702 -34.12 6.56 13.31
CA ALA A 702 -34.02 5.15 13.62
C ALA A 702 -32.62 4.82 14.17
N ARG A 703 -32.57 4.21 15.37
CA ARG A 703 -31.34 3.59 15.85
C ARG A 703 -31.13 2.31 15.08
N PHE A 704 -30.21 2.30 14.12
CA PHE A 704 -29.90 1.10 13.36
C PHE A 704 -29.42 -0.02 14.29
N ARG A 705 -30.25 -1.05 14.44
CA ARG A 705 -29.90 -2.33 15.06
C ARG A 705 -29.93 -3.35 13.94
N PHE A 706 -28.77 -3.68 13.40
CA PHE A 706 -28.69 -4.72 12.37
C PHE A 706 -29.21 -6.06 12.93
N PRO A 707 -30.06 -6.84 12.23
CA PRO A 707 -30.65 -6.62 10.91
C PRO A 707 -32.14 -6.20 10.99
N ASP A 708 -32.44 -4.90 11.09
CA ASP A 708 -33.81 -4.39 10.92
C ASP A 708 -33.96 -3.69 9.56
N THR A 709 -34.44 -4.43 8.55
CA THR A 709 -34.68 -3.91 7.20
C THR A 709 -35.84 -2.92 7.12
N ARG A 710 -36.65 -2.78 8.18
CA ARG A 710 -37.78 -1.84 8.22
C ARG A 710 -37.35 -0.38 8.29
N VAL A 711 -36.06 -0.15 8.56
CA VAL A 711 -35.44 1.18 8.65
C VAL A 711 -34.98 1.69 7.28
N LEU A 712 -34.91 0.81 6.27
CA LEU A 712 -34.62 1.20 4.90
C LEU A 712 -35.87 1.85 4.29
N SER A 713 -35.73 3.06 3.78
CA SER A 713 -36.87 3.83 3.28
C SER A 713 -36.96 3.83 1.76
N ARG A 714 -35.92 4.29 1.05
CA ARG A 714 -35.95 4.45 -0.41
C ARG A 714 -34.69 3.90 -1.08
N PRO A 715 -34.82 3.22 -2.23
CA PRO A 715 -33.66 2.86 -3.03
C PRO A 715 -33.02 4.13 -3.62
N LEU A 716 -31.71 4.26 -3.47
CA LEU A 716 -30.91 5.32 -4.06
C LEU A 716 -30.35 4.89 -5.42
N ASN A 717 -29.82 3.68 -5.49
CA ASN A 717 -29.25 3.11 -6.69
C ASN A 717 -29.12 1.59 -6.56
N GLY A 718 -28.93 0.94 -7.70
CA GLY A 718 -28.69 -0.48 -7.80
C GLY A 718 -27.90 -0.80 -9.05
N ALA A 719 -26.97 -1.75 -8.96
CA ALA A 719 -26.27 -2.27 -10.13
C ALA A 719 -25.98 -3.75 -9.98
N LEU A 720 -26.27 -4.51 -11.04
CA LEU A 720 -25.77 -5.86 -11.24
C LEU A 720 -24.71 -5.82 -12.32
N ILE A 721 -23.52 -6.33 -12.03
CA ILE A 721 -22.37 -6.32 -12.93
C ILE A 721 -21.85 -7.75 -13.08
N VAL A 722 -21.63 -8.16 -14.33
CA VAL A 722 -20.89 -9.37 -14.66
C VAL A 722 -19.67 -8.96 -15.45
N LYS A 723 -18.49 -9.35 -14.99
CA LYS A 723 -17.22 -9.10 -15.68
C LYS A 723 -16.49 -10.42 -15.90
N ILE A 724 -16.01 -10.63 -17.12
CA ILE A 724 -15.17 -11.78 -17.46
C ILE A 724 -13.90 -11.23 -18.11
N VAL A 725 -12.76 -11.67 -17.60
CA VAL A 725 -11.43 -11.42 -18.16
C VAL A 725 -10.82 -12.76 -18.50
N HIS A 726 -10.22 -12.88 -19.68
CA HIS A 726 -9.53 -14.09 -20.09
C HIS A 726 -8.11 -13.73 -20.52
N ARG A 727 -7.11 -14.45 -19.99
CA ARG A 727 -5.72 -14.28 -20.38
C ARG A 727 -5.38 -15.20 -21.56
N LEU A 728 -4.89 -14.59 -22.62
CA LEU A 728 -4.37 -15.27 -23.79
C LEU A 728 -2.85 -15.09 -23.85
N THR A 729 -2.13 -16.20 -23.96
CA THR A 729 -0.71 -16.24 -24.30
C THR A 729 -0.53 -17.00 -25.61
N PRO A 730 0.12 -16.43 -26.64
CA PRO A 730 0.30 -17.07 -27.94
C PRO A 730 1.21 -18.29 -27.92
#